data_AF-A0A1Q2U2H0-F1
#
_entry.id   AF-A0A1Q2U2H0-F1
#
_cell.length_a   1.000
_cell.length_b   1.000
_cell.length_c   1.000
_cell.angle_alpha   90.00
_cell.angle_beta   90.00
_cell.angle_gamma   90.00
#
_symmetry.space_group_name_H-M   'P 1'
#
loop_
_entity.id
_entity.type
_entity.pdbx_description
1 polymer ?
#
loop_
_entity_poly.entity_id
_entity_poly.type
_entity_poly.pdbx_seq_one_letter_code
_entity_poly.pdbx_strand_id
1 'polypeptide(L)'
;MLFKKVFSIILLVCLIAAQTTFVGAWQSDNNNGTYTNPILNADYPDIAAIRVGSDYYMVSSTFVSFPSIPILHSKDLINWEIIGYVTSDLNGTGKSYNLSNTFNDYGHGCWAPTIAYRNGTYYVGIYQAQGKFIMCTATNPAGPYTKTVYNQGFHDPGLFIDDDGTGYIISEANDVRVTKLSADYKSVVSSQVTTRIEGVTGNYLVEGTHVMKRNGYYYIFRNSTPPESYTYCLRSKNIYGPYEMRILLNGPSIPGGSQIHQGGPIDTVTGEWWFYVFQDGQGLGRRDILIPMQWQNDWPILGDPATVKNVTIAGKSYPMGSVPITYKKPDVGATYPILTIPNSDEFNSTTMGLQWQWNHYPDNTKWSLSERPGYLRLHAKNANNLWRATNTLTQRVEGPDCQGTIELDTTNMLDGDNAGLCLLNIPYGTIGVTKSGGVKRIVANINANKDTAGTITNGPTLTGNIVYLRAKADLNSNKATFYYSTDNINFTQLGGTLNMPFDLGFFQGDKFGIYNYTTASSGGYVDINWFRYYTSAGPNTPIPDVQLSAFEKIEGENFNSQYGIQNVDCDEGGLAVGYTENGDYTVYKNVDFGNGASSFKARASSATNGGTIEIRLDSPTGTLIGSCKVAGTGGWQVFTDSICDVEPVKGKHDLYLKYTGGSGYLINLNWFQFTEADSSVLLGDVNSDGQIDAIDLQLMKKHILGLGEIENIESADLDNNGDVNALDFSLMKQYLLGIISVFPGQGT
;
A
#
# COMPACT_ATOMS: atom_id res chain seq x y z
N MET A 1 41.65 -8.76 -13.17
CA MET A 1 40.92 -7.51 -12.86
C MET A 1 39.57 -7.37 -13.60
N LEU A 2 38.94 -8.48 -14.04
CA LEU A 2 37.56 -8.48 -14.54
C LEU A 2 36.57 -9.22 -13.61
N PHE A 3 37.06 -9.95 -12.61
CA PHE A 3 36.25 -10.74 -11.66
C PHE A 3 35.74 -9.96 -10.43
N LYS A 4 36.20 -8.72 -10.21
CA LYS A 4 35.75 -7.89 -9.07
C LYS A 4 34.60 -6.92 -9.40
N LYS A 5 34.13 -6.86 -10.65
CA LYS A 5 33.03 -5.98 -11.08
C LYS A 5 31.71 -6.71 -11.34
N VAL A 6 31.72 -8.04 -11.45
CA VAL A 6 30.49 -8.86 -11.60
C VAL A 6 29.90 -9.22 -10.23
N PHE A 7 30.74 -9.34 -9.18
CA PHE A 7 30.30 -9.66 -7.82
C PHE A 7 29.56 -8.50 -7.12
N SER A 8 29.79 -7.24 -7.53
CA SER A 8 29.10 -6.08 -6.95
C SER A 8 27.76 -5.74 -7.62
N ILE A 9 27.42 -6.40 -8.74
CA ILE A 9 26.14 -6.21 -9.43
C ILE A 9 25.13 -7.29 -9.01
N ILE A 10 25.60 -8.48 -8.61
CA ILE A 10 24.75 -9.55 -8.07
C ILE A 10 24.39 -9.27 -6.59
N LEU A 11 25.28 -8.63 -5.82
CA LEU A 11 25.00 -8.26 -4.42
C LEU A 11 24.02 -7.08 -4.25
N LEU A 12 23.67 -6.38 -5.33
CA LEU A 12 22.73 -5.24 -5.31
C LEU A 12 21.31 -5.63 -5.75
N VAL A 13 21.11 -6.86 -6.25
CA VAL A 13 19.82 -7.36 -6.76
C VAL A 13 19.12 -8.29 -5.76
N CYS A 14 19.79 -8.73 -4.69
CA CYS A 14 19.20 -9.63 -3.67
C CYS A 14 18.82 -8.94 -2.34
N LEU A 15 18.71 -7.60 -2.31
CA LEU A 15 18.40 -6.83 -1.09
C LEU A 15 16.98 -6.24 -1.08
N ILE A 16 16.07 -6.80 -1.88
CA ILE A 16 14.66 -6.41 -1.89
C ILE A 16 13.82 -7.67 -1.78
N ALA A 17 13.13 -7.79 -0.64
CA ALA A 17 11.96 -8.64 -0.33
C ALA A 17 12.17 -9.51 0.92
N ALA A 18 11.96 -8.89 2.08
CA ALA A 18 11.37 -9.57 3.23
C ALA A 18 10.30 -8.63 3.79
N GLN A 19 9.15 -8.59 3.12
CA GLN A 19 7.97 -7.90 3.63
C GLN A 19 7.31 -8.83 4.66
N THR A 20 7.05 -8.35 5.86
CA THR A 20 6.22 -9.04 6.85
C THR A 20 4.75 -8.91 6.44
N THR A 21 4.05 -10.02 6.18
CA THR A 21 2.60 -10.00 5.88
C THR A 21 1.79 -9.68 7.13
N PHE A 22 1.17 -8.50 7.15
CA PHE A 22 0.02 -8.21 8.00
C PHE A 22 -1.25 -8.17 7.14
N VAL A 23 -2.33 -8.75 7.66
CA VAL A 23 -3.66 -8.78 7.04
C VAL A 23 -4.27 -7.38 6.99
N GLY A 24 -4.81 -7.00 5.83
CA GLY A 24 -5.98 -6.11 5.72
C GLY A 24 -5.69 -4.69 5.25
N ALA A 25 -5.23 -4.51 4.02
CA ALA A 25 -5.49 -3.28 3.27
C ALA A 25 -6.85 -3.41 2.54
N TRP A 26 -7.54 -2.31 2.32
CA TRP A 26 -8.74 -2.31 1.47
C TRP A 26 -8.45 -2.95 0.11
N GLN A 27 -9.31 -3.88 -0.33
CA GLN A 27 -9.23 -4.48 -1.65
C GLN A 27 -10.57 -4.34 -2.39
N SER A 28 -10.51 -3.64 -3.53
CA SER A 28 -11.67 -3.43 -4.40
C SER A 28 -11.82 -4.51 -5.47
N ASP A 29 -10.74 -5.21 -5.82
CA ASP A 29 -10.77 -6.36 -6.71
C ASP A 29 -11.40 -7.57 -6.02
N ASN A 30 -12.50 -8.08 -6.58
CA ASN A 30 -13.22 -9.24 -6.00
C ASN A 30 -12.59 -10.59 -6.41
N ASN A 31 -11.47 -10.58 -7.14
CA ASN A 31 -10.73 -11.74 -7.64
C ASN A 31 -11.59 -12.69 -8.51
N ASN A 32 -12.57 -12.14 -9.22
CA ASN A 32 -13.50 -12.89 -10.08
C ASN A 32 -13.84 -12.16 -11.38
N GLY A 33 -12.98 -11.22 -11.79
CA GLY A 33 -13.20 -10.36 -12.95
C GLY A 33 -14.12 -9.16 -12.70
N THR A 34 -14.54 -8.94 -11.45
CA THR A 34 -15.31 -7.76 -11.02
C THR A 34 -14.56 -6.97 -9.95
N TYR A 35 -14.92 -5.70 -9.77
CA TYR A 35 -14.47 -4.85 -8.67
C TYR A 35 -15.67 -4.27 -7.92
N THR A 36 -15.44 -3.84 -6.68
CA THR A 36 -16.42 -3.17 -5.82
C THR A 36 -15.90 -1.78 -5.46
N ASN A 37 -16.69 -0.74 -5.78
CA ASN A 37 -16.42 0.62 -5.35
C ASN A 37 -16.55 0.76 -3.82
N PRO A 38 -15.73 1.61 -3.18
CA PRO A 38 -14.68 2.47 -3.76
C PRO A 38 -13.44 1.69 -4.20
N ILE A 39 -12.70 2.18 -5.21
CA ILE A 39 -11.44 1.55 -5.64
C ILE A 39 -10.30 1.83 -4.66
N LEU A 40 -10.32 2.98 -3.99
CA LEU A 40 -9.44 3.36 -2.90
C LEU A 40 -10.31 3.87 -1.75
N ASN A 41 -10.37 3.13 -0.65
CA ASN A 41 -11.24 3.43 0.50
C ASN A 41 -10.52 4.25 1.58
N ALA A 42 -9.84 5.30 1.16
CA ALA A 42 -9.09 6.22 2.01
C ALA A 42 -9.07 7.62 1.38
N ASP A 43 -8.57 8.63 2.10
CA ASP A 43 -8.51 10.03 1.65
C ASP A 43 -7.47 10.26 0.53
N TYR A 44 -7.84 9.97 -0.72
CA TYR A 44 -7.09 10.29 -1.94
C TYR A 44 -7.88 11.30 -2.79
N PRO A 45 -7.99 12.56 -2.36
CA PRO A 45 -8.83 13.53 -3.05
C PRO A 45 -8.25 14.12 -4.34
N ASP A 46 -9.13 14.80 -5.09
CA ASP A 46 -8.79 15.65 -6.23
C ASP A 46 -7.96 14.93 -7.30
N ILE A 47 -8.29 13.66 -7.54
CA ILE A 47 -7.47 12.78 -8.37
C ILE A 47 -7.41 13.24 -9.82
N ALA A 48 -6.19 13.27 -10.36
CA ALA A 48 -5.93 13.43 -11.79
C ALA A 48 -5.12 12.22 -12.28
N ALA A 49 -5.62 11.56 -13.34
CA ALA A 49 -5.01 10.35 -13.86
C ALA A 49 -4.73 10.44 -15.36
N ILE A 50 -3.67 9.75 -15.80
CA ILE A 50 -3.30 9.58 -17.20
C ILE A 50 -2.90 8.14 -17.49
N ARG A 51 -3.02 7.74 -18.75
CA ARG A 51 -2.44 6.51 -19.28
C ARG A 51 -1.19 6.82 -20.10
N VAL A 52 -0.11 6.07 -19.89
CA VAL A 52 1.11 6.11 -20.71
C VAL A 52 1.42 4.69 -21.16
N GLY A 53 1.15 4.40 -22.44
CA GLY A 53 1.24 3.03 -22.95
C GLY A 53 0.22 2.13 -22.24
N SER A 54 0.72 1.09 -21.57
CA SER A 54 -0.03 0.12 -20.75
C SER A 54 -0.18 0.48 -19.29
N ASP A 55 0.36 1.62 -18.87
CA ASP A 55 0.51 1.99 -17.48
C ASP A 55 -0.38 3.18 -17.14
N TYR A 56 -0.97 3.14 -15.95
CA TYR A 56 -1.87 4.16 -15.45
C TYR A 56 -1.25 4.84 -14.24
N TYR A 57 -1.28 6.17 -14.24
CA TYR A 57 -0.71 6.99 -13.17
C TYR A 57 -1.76 7.94 -12.65
N MET A 58 -1.85 8.07 -11.33
CA MET A 58 -2.77 8.96 -10.64
C MET A 58 -2.02 9.82 -9.62
N VAL A 59 -2.38 11.08 -9.51
CA VAL A 59 -1.90 12.01 -8.48
C VAL A 59 -3.07 12.56 -7.67
N SER A 60 -2.83 12.85 -6.39
CA SER A 60 -3.87 13.28 -5.44
C SER A 60 -3.39 14.44 -4.55
N SER A 61 -4.30 15.29 -4.09
CA SER A 61 -3.98 16.38 -3.15
C SER A 61 -3.50 15.87 -1.79
N THR A 62 -2.61 16.63 -1.14
CA THR A 62 -2.06 16.27 0.19
C THR A 62 -2.08 17.40 1.20
N PHE A 63 -2.46 18.61 0.80
CA PHE A 63 -2.50 19.78 1.66
C PHE A 63 -1.13 20.03 2.30
N VAL A 64 -1.05 20.01 3.62
CA VAL A 64 0.17 20.21 4.42
C VAL A 64 0.91 18.92 4.74
N SER A 65 0.57 17.79 4.10
CA SER A 65 1.27 16.52 4.31
C SER A 65 2.47 16.40 3.37
N PHE A 66 3.65 16.12 3.94
CA PHE A 66 4.93 16.05 3.21
C PHE A 66 5.66 14.70 3.40
N PRO A 67 6.21 14.07 2.35
CA PRO A 67 6.25 14.51 0.97
C PRO A 67 4.83 14.62 0.37
N SER A 68 4.65 15.51 -0.61
CA SER A 68 3.36 15.94 -1.12
C SER A 68 3.08 15.39 -2.52
N ILE A 69 1.78 15.26 -2.82
CA ILE A 69 1.22 14.71 -4.05
C ILE A 69 1.75 13.29 -4.31
N PRO A 70 1.13 12.24 -3.73
CA PRO A 70 1.50 10.86 -4.03
C PRO A 70 1.29 10.58 -5.51
N ILE A 71 2.11 9.68 -6.04
CA ILE A 71 2.01 9.16 -7.39
C ILE A 71 1.64 7.69 -7.25
N LEU A 72 0.42 7.37 -7.66
CA LEU A 72 -0.07 6.02 -7.67
C LEU A 72 0.10 5.42 -9.07
N HIS A 73 0.43 4.13 -9.13
CA HIS A 73 0.56 3.36 -10.35
C HIS A 73 -0.39 2.16 -10.35
N SER A 74 -0.93 1.85 -11.52
CA SER A 74 -1.76 0.67 -11.74
C SER A 74 -1.55 0.13 -13.15
N LYS A 75 -1.88 -1.15 -13.34
CA LYS A 75 -1.97 -1.81 -14.64
C LYS A 75 -3.42 -2.08 -15.09
N ASP A 76 -4.39 -1.90 -14.20
CA ASP A 76 -5.79 -2.28 -14.46
C ASP A 76 -6.84 -1.31 -13.93
N LEU A 77 -6.42 -0.12 -13.48
CA LEU A 77 -7.25 0.97 -12.91
C LEU A 77 -7.90 0.65 -11.54
N ILE A 78 -7.72 -0.58 -11.02
CA ILE A 78 -8.34 -1.08 -9.79
C ILE A 78 -7.30 -1.29 -8.70
N ASN A 79 -6.22 -1.99 -9.03
CA ASN A 79 -5.14 -2.33 -8.12
C ASN A 79 -4.06 -1.27 -8.20
N TRP A 80 -3.86 -0.53 -7.10
CA TRP A 80 -2.94 0.62 -7.04
C TRP A 80 -1.83 0.43 -6.01
N GLU A 81 -0.66 0.95 -6.34
CA GLU A 81 0.46 1.12 -5.41
C GLU A 81 0.96 2.58 -5.43
N ILE A 82 1.55 3.05 -4.32
CA ILE A 82 2.26 4.33 -4.30
C ILE A 82 3.69 4.06 -4.77
N ILE A 83 4.13 4.73 -5.84
CA ILE A 83 5.49 4.57 -6.39
C ILE A 83 6.42 5.74 -6.03
N GLY A 84 5.87 6.83 -5.51
CA GLY A 84 6.66 8.00 -5.12
C GLY A 84 5.79 9.22 -4.82
N TYR A 85 6.46 10.37 -4.68
CA TYR A 85 5.84 11.66 -4.42
C TYR A 85 6.46 12.72 -5.33
N VAL A 86 5.65 13.69 -5.75
CA VAL A 86 6.11 14.73 -6.67
C VAL A 86 7.12 15.66 -6.01
N THR A 87 6.93 16.01 -4.73
CA THR A 87 7.86 16.93 -4.05
C THR A 87 7.90 16.72 -2.54
N SER A 88 9.07 16.93 -1.93
CA SER A 88 9.22 16.98 -0.47
C SER A 88 8.96 18.37 0.13
N ASP A 89 8.89 19.41 -0.71
CA ASP A 89 8.77 20.80 -0.26
C ASP A 89 8.17 21.73 -1.34
N LEU A 90 7.68 22.88 -0.92
CA LEU A 90 7.20 24.00 -1.76
C LEU A 90 8.15 25.22 -1.68
N ASN A 91 9.46 25.00 -1.55
CA ASN A 91 10.43 26.10 -1.52
C ASN A 91 10.40 26.91 -2.83
N GLY A 92 10.72 28.19 -2.72
CA GLY A 92 10.69 29.14 -3.84
C GLY A 92 9.34 29.82 -4.06
N THR A 93 8.26 29.37 -3.40
CA THR A 93 6.97 30.05 -3.51
C THR A 93 6.85 31.29 -2.62
N GLY A 94 7.61 31.34 -1.53
CA GLY A 94 7.56 32.40 -0.52
C GLY A 94 6.70 32.07 0.71
N LYS A 95 6.06 30.90 0.75
CA LYS A 95 5.38 30.38 1.96
C LYS A 95 6.24 29.31 2.65
N SER A 96 6.17 29.25 3.98
CA SER A 96 6.80 28.23 4.81
C SER A 96 5.76 27.29 5.37
N TYR A 97 6.10 26.00 5.47
CA TYR A 97 5.29 24.96 6.11
C TYR A 97 5.95 24.40 7.36
N ASN A 98 6.87 25.15 7.97
CA ASN A 98 7.45 24.79 9.27
C ASN A 98 6.44 25.08 10.38
N LEU A 99 5.86 24.03 10.95
CA LEU A 99 4.92 24.14 12.07
C LEU A 99 5.62 24.72 13.32
N SER A 100 4.92 25.55 14.08
CA SER A 100 5.40 26.11 15.35
C SER A 100 4.25 26.34 16.33
N ASN A 101 4.56 26.71 17.58
CA ASN A 101 3.55 27.07 18.57
C ASN A 101 2.64 28.24 18.16
N THR A 102 3.08 29.08 17.21
CA THR A 102 2.32 30.26 16.77
C THR A 102 1.85 30.16 15.32
N PHE A 103 2.28 29.16 14.56
CA PHE A 103 2.01 29.03 13.13
C PHE A 103 1.51 27.63 12.74
N ASN A 104 0.58 27.58 11.78
CA ASN A 104 0.16 26.40 11.01
C ASN A 104 -0.45 26.87 9.68
N ASP A 105 -0.60 25.97 8.71
CA ASP A 105 -1.27 26.22 7.42
C ASP A 105 -2.27 25.10 7.07
N TYR A 106 -2.90 24.47 8.06
CA TYR A 106 -3.88 23.40 7.82
C TYR A 106 -5.00 23.86 6.86
N GLY A 107 -5.54 22.92 6.08
CA GLY A 107 -6.49 23.19 4.99
C GLY A 107 -5.87 23.84 3.75
N HIS A 108 -4.60 24.26 3.80
CA HIS A 108 -3.86 24.84 2.67
C HIS A 108 -2.75 23.89 2.20
N GLY A 109 -1.67 24.39 1.60
CA GLY A 109 -0.62 23.57 1.00
C GLY A 109 -0.96 23.16 -0.43
N CYS A 110 -0.79 21.88 -0.77
CA CYS A 110 -1.03 21.36 -2.12
C CYS A 110 -2.51 20.99 -2.32
N TRP A 111 -3.26 21.85 -3.03
CA TRP A 111 -4.61 21.57 -3.52
C TRP A 111 -4.58 20.84 -4.87
N ALA A 112 -5.75 20.69 -5.51
CA ALA A 112 -6.00 19.90 -6.71
C ALA A 112 -4.82 19.89 -7.69
N PRO A 113 -4.14 18.74 -7.86
CA PRO A 113 -3.06 18.60 -8.81
C PRO A 113 -3.59 18.35 -10.22
N THR A 114 -2.68 18.38 -11.19
CA THR A 114 -2.95 17.95 -12.56
C THR A 114 -1.75 17.25 -13.14
N ILE A 115 -1.94 16.29 -14.03
CA ILE A 115 -0.87 15.49 -14.62
C ILE A 115 -1.04 15.39 -16.13
N ALA A 116 0.07 15.50 -16.86
CA ALA A 116 0.15 15.27 -18.29
C ALA A 116 1.46 14.54 -18.63
N TYR A 117 1.49 13.88 -19.77
CA TYR A 117 2.68 13.23 -20.30
C TYR A 117 2.89 13.61 -21.76
N ARG A 118 4.15 13.89 -22.13
CA ARG A 118 4.54 14.10 -23.52
C ARG A 118 6.00 13.75 -23.73
N ASN A 119 6.27 13.02 -24.81
CA ASN A 119 7.63 12.75 -25.32
C ASN A 119 8.62 12.30 -24.23
N GLY A 120 8.25 11.33 -23.39
CA GLY A 120 9.12 10.81 -22.33
C GLY A 120 9.18 11.65 -21.06
N THR A 121 8.39 12.73 -20.96
CA THR A 121 8.37 13.61 -19.79
C THR A 121 6.98 13.65 -19.16
N TYR A 122 6.94 13.44 -17.85
CA TYR A 122 5.78 13.64 -16.98
C TYR A 122 5.79 15.08 -16.47
N TYR A 123 4.62 15.71 -16.50
CA TYR A 123 4.39 17.06 -16.03
C TYR A 123 3.30 17.00 -14.96
N VAL A 124 3.61 17.44 -13.74
CA VAL A 124 2.64 17.55 -12.66
C VAL A 124 2.54 19.00 -12.21
N GLY A 125 1.34 19.56 -12.33
CA GLY A 125 1.00 20.89 -11.85
C GLY A 125 0.49 20.84 -10.42
N ILE A 126 1.02 21.69 -9.56
CA ILE A 126 0.57 21.85 -8.17
C ILE A 126 0.09 23.28 -7.98
N TYR A 127 -1.16 23.45 -7.56
CA TYR A 127 -1.62 24.73 -7.04
C TYR A 127 -1.35 24.80 -5.53
N GLN A 128 -0.41 25.66 -5.14
CA GLN A 128 -0.26 26.01 -3.73
C GLN A 128 -1.43 26.91 -3.34
N ALA A 129 -2.25 26.44 -2.41
CA ALA A 129 -3.44 27.14 -1.93
C ALA A 129 -3.16 28.62 -1.64
N GLN A 130 -3.95 29.52 -2.25
CA GLN A 130 -3.81 30.97 -2.14
C GLN A 130 -2.39 31.48 -2.44
N GLY A 131 -1.70 30.81 -3.37
CA GLY A 131 -0.29 31.01 -3.63
C GLY A 131 0.04 30.88 -5.10
N LYS A 132 1.18 30.26 -5.38
CA LYS A 132 1.72 30.13 -6.73
C LYS A 132 1.42 28.75 -7.31
N PHE A 133 1.43 28.66 -8.63
CA PHE A 133 1.46 27.39 -9.32
C PHE A 133 2.90 26.90 -9.47
N ILE A 134 3.09 25.59 -9.39
CA ILE A 134 4.38 24.93 -9.52
C ILE A 134 4.25 23.85 -10.58
N MET A 135 5.03 23.97 -11.66
CA MET A 135 5.18 22.91 -12.65
C MET A 135 6.33 22.01 -12.24
N CYS A 136 6.06 20.72 -12.06
CA CYS A 136 7.04 19.70 -11.71
C CYS A 136 7.25 18.78 -12.91
N THR A 137 8.51 18.48 -13.28
CA THR A 137 8.81 17.59 -14.42
C THR A 137 9.77 16.46 -14.08
N ALA A 138 9.52 15.26 -14.60
CA ALA A 138 10.39 14.09 -14.46
C ALA A 138 10.31 13.18 -15.69
N THR A 139 11.36 12.39 -15.94
CA THR A 139 11.34 11.32 -16.97
C THR A 139 10.98 9.95 -16.39
N ASN A 140 11.14 9.79 -15.07
CA ASN A 140 10.65 8.66 -14.30
C ASN A 140 9.39 9.12 -13.54
N PRO A 141 8.24 8.43 -13.66
CA PRO A 141 7.04 8.81 -12.91
C PRO A 141 7.23 8.72 -11.39
N ALA A 142 8.13 7.88 -10.87
CA ALA A 142 8.45 7.85 -9.44
C ALA A 142 9.31 9.05 -8.98
N GLY A 143 9.72 9.92 -9.91
CA GLY A 143 10.62 11.04 -9.65
C GLY A 143 12.11 10.68 -9.73
N PRO A 144 13.00 11.58 -9.25
CA PRO A 144 12.69 12.88 -8.67
C PRO A 144 12.19 13.90 -9.71
N TYR A 145 11.38 14.87 -9.27
CA TYR A 145 10.86 15.95 -10.12
C TYR A 145 11.67 17.24 -9.99
N THR A 146 11.81 17.97 -11.10
CA THR A 146 12.36 19.33 -11.15
C THR A 146 11.23 20.35 -11.11
N LYS A 147 11.35 21.39 -10.26
CA LYS A 147 10.31 22.41 -10.04
C LYS A 147 10.55 23.68 -10.85
N THR A 148 9.49 24.24 -11.41
CA THR A 148 9.40 25.59 -11.95
C THR A 148 8.26 26.33 -11.26
N VAL A 149 8.57 27.38 -10.51
CA VAL A 149 7.59 28.18 -9.77
C VAL A 149 7.12 29.34 -10.64
N TYR A 150 5.81 29.46 -10.81
CA TYR A 150 5.17 30.53 -11.58
C TYR A 150 4.93 31.77 -10.71
N ASN A 151 4.85 32.95 -11.32
CA ASN A 151 4.55 34.19 -10.61
C ASN A 151 3.06 34.40 -10.28
N GLN A 152 2.22 33.42 -10.61
CA GLN A 152 0.78 33.42 -10.37
C GLN A 152 0.30 32.02 -9.99
N GLY A 153 -0.88 31.94 -9.39
CA GLY A 153 -1.61 30.69 -9.16
C GLY A 153 -2.56 30.36 -10.30
N PHE A 154 -3.03 29.11 -10.31
CA PHE A 154 -4.12 28.63 -11.17
C PHE A 154 -5.00 27.76 -10.29
N HIS A 155 -6.19 28.24 -9.90
CA HIS A 155 -7.10 27.48 -9.05
C HIS A 155 -7.67 26.28 -9.83
N ASP A 156 -7.65 25.08 -9.26
CA ASP A 156 -8.10 23.83 -9.89
C ASP A 156 -7.63 23.65 -11.34
N PRO A 157 -6.30 23.55 -11.54
CA PRO A 157 -5.70 23.55 -12.86
C PRO A 157 -5.99 22.22 -13.58
N GLY A 158 -6.33 22.31 -14.87
CA GLY A 158 -6.26 21.22 -15.82
C GLY A 158 -5.13 21.50 -16.82
N LEU A 159 -3.99 20.83 -16.67
CA LEU A 159 -2.87 20.90 -17.61
C LEU A 159 -3.20 20.06 -18.85
N PHE A 160 -3.03 20.66 -20.02
CA PHE A 160 -3.27 20.00 -21.29
C PHE A 160 -2.15 20.35 -22.26
N ILE A 161 -1.53 19.34 -22.88
CA ILE A 161 -0.51 19.53 -23.91
C ILE A 161 -1.07 18.96 -25.22
N ASP A 162 -1.39 19.85 -26.15
CA ASP A 162 -2.07 19.51 -27.40
C ASP A 162 -1.18 18.71 -28.34
N ASP A 163 -1.76 18.06 -29.35
CA ASP A 163 -1.06 17.21 -30.32
C ASP A 163 0.10 17.93 -31.00
N ASP A 164 0.01 19.25 -31.21
CA ASP A 164 1.04 20.10 -31.82
C ASP A 164 2.17 20.51 -30.84
N GLY A 165 2.03 20.20 -29.56
CA GLY A 165 2.99 20.54 -28.49
C GLY A 165 2.68 21.84 -27.77
N THR A 166 1.58 22.51 -28.09
CA THR A 166 1.16 23.71 -27.36
C THR A 166 0.64 23.32 -25.98
N GLY A 167 1.22 23.90 -24.94
CA GLY A 167 0.79 23.71 -23.55
C GLY A 167 -0.26 24.73 -23.13
N TYR A 168 -1.27 24.26 -22.38
CA TYR A 168 -2.33 25.06 -21.81
C TYR A 168 -2.61 24.67 -20.35
N ILE A 169 -3.00 25.66 -19.55
CA ILE A 169 -3.61 25.44 -18.24
C ILE A 169 -5.02 26.01 -18.29
N ILE A 170 -6.01 25.16 -18.01
CA ILE A 170 -7.41 25.57 -17.87
C ILE A 170 -7.71 25.64 -16.37
N SER A 171 -8.21 26.77 -15.87
CA SER A 171 -8.32 26.99 -14.41
C SER A 171 -9.53 27.85 -14.02
N GLU A 172 -9.63 28.14 -12.72
CA GLU A 172 -10.65 28.93 -12.03
C GLU A 172 -11.99 28.25 -11.80
N ALA A 173 -12.70 28.68 -10.77
CA ALA A 173 -14.09 28.30 -10.51
C ALA A 173 -15.06 29.19 -11.30
N ASN A 174 -16.13 28.59 -11.83
CA ASN A 174 -17.17 29.17 -12.71
C ASN A 174 -16.64 29.69 -14.06
N ASP A 175 -15.59 30.51 -14.06
CA ASP A 175 -14.93 30.94 -15.29
C ASP A 175 -14.02 29.83 -15.80
N VAL A 176 -14.16 29.48 -17.08
CA VAL A 176 -13.21 28.66 -17.81
C VAL A 176 -12.15 29.60 -18.37
N ARG A 177 -11.03 29.71 -17.64
CA ARG A 177 -9.86 30.47 -18.09
C ARG A 177 -8.91 29.57 -18.83
N VAL A 178 -8.57 29.90 -20.07
CA VAL A 178 -7.58 29.19 -20.88
C VAL A 178 -6.29 30.01 -20.91
N THR A 179 -5.23 29.46 -20.33
CA THR A 179 -3.91 30.08 -20.27
C THR A 179 -2.94 29.31 -21.17
N LYS A 180 -2.39 29.97 -22.19
CA LYS A 180 -1.37 29.41 -23.08
C LYS A 180 0.02 29.54 -22.45
N LEU A 181 0.79 28.47 -22.51
CA LEU A 181 2.16 28.41 -21.98
C LEU A 181 3.22 28.71 -23.06
N SER A 182 4.41 29.07 -22.61
CA SER A 182 5.61 29.13 -23.45
C SER A 182 5.98 27.74 -23.98
N ALA A 183 6.79 27.66 -25.05
CA ALA A 183 7.16 26.39 -25.69
C ALA A 183 7.91 25.42 -24.76
N ASP A 184 8.59 25.94 -23.73
CA ASP A 184 9.27 25.17 -22.68
C ASP A 184 8.39 24.89 -21.46
N TYR A 185 7.13 25.34 -21.49
CA TYR A 185 6.15 25.23 -20.42
C TYR A 185 6.59 25.83 -19.07
N LYS A 186 7.44 26.85 -19.09
CA LYS A 186 7.94 27.50 -17.86
C LYS A 186 7.28 28.85 -17.53
N SER A 187 6.49 29.40 -18.45
CA SER A 187 5.89 30.72 -18.29
C SER A 187 4.57 30.86 -19.05
N VAL A 188 3.83 31.90 -18.73
CA VAL A 188 2.57 32.25 -19.39
C VAL A 188 2.85 33.13 -20.62
N VAL A 189 2.21 32.79 -21.74
CA VAL A 189 2.22 33.60 -22.98
C VAL A 189 0.97 34.46 -23.07
N SER A 190 -0.21 33.90 -22.81
CA SER A 190 -1.48 34.63 -22.80
C SER A 190 -2.51 33.92 -21.93
N SER A 191 -3.52 34.65 -21.44
CA SER A 191 -4.61 34.10 -20.64
C SER A 191 -5.90 34.84 -20.92
N GLN A 192 -7.00 34.11 -21.11
CA GLN A 192 -8.33 34.68 -21.33
C GLN A 192 -9.43 33.79 -20.76
N VAL A 193 -10.53 34.41 -20.32
CA VAL A 193 -11.76 33.69 -19.97
C VAL A 193 -12.52 33.42 -21.26
N THR A 194 -12.81 32.15 -21.53
CA THR A 194 -13.45 31.72 -22.79
C THR A 194 -14.93 31.43 -22.60
N THR A 195 -15.33 31.02 -21.40
CA THR A 195 -16.71 30.65 -21.07
C THR A 195 -16.90 30.82 -19.57
N ARG A 196 -18.11 31.16 -19.14
CA ARG A 196 -18.54 31.08 -17.75
C ARG A 196 -19.61 30.02 -17.62
N ILE A 197 -19.49 29.16 -16.61
CA ILE A 197 -20.42 28.11 -16.26
C ILE A 197 -20.94 28.42 -14.86
N GLU A 198 -22.23 28.31 -14.67
CA GLU A 198 -22.86 28.39 -13.36
C GLU A 198 -23.56 27.05 -13.10
N GLY A 199 -23.55 26.62 -11.83
CA GLY A 199 -24.32 25.46 -11.41
C GLY A 199 -25.79 25.62 -11.78
N VAL A 200 -26.53 24.52 -11.92
CA VAL A 200 -27.95 24.58 -12.34
C VAL A 200 -28.79 25.45 -11.40
N THR A 201 -28.47 25.43 -10.11
CA THR A 201 -29.13 26.27 -9.10
C THR A 201 -28.56 27.68 -9.00
N GLY A 202 -27.36 27.93 -9.58
CA GLY A 202 -26.60 29.17 -9.43
C GLY A 202 -25.95 29.37 -8.06
N ASN A 203 -26.11 28.44 -7.11
CA ASN A 203 -25.67 28.60 -5.73
C ASN A 203 -24.31 27.95 -5.40
N TYR A 204 -23.79 27.12 -6.31
CA TYR A 204 -22.59 26.31 -6.08
C TYR A 204 -21.52 26.62 -7.10
N LEU A 205 -20.25 26.57 -6.66
CA LEU A 205 -19.09 26.77 -7.51
C LEU A 205 -18.95 25.58 -8.47
N VAL A 206 -18.53 25.85 -9.71
CA VAL A 206 -18.21 24.83 -10.72
C VAL A 206 -16.70 24.83 -10.96
N GLU A 207 -16.02 23.79 -10.47
CA GLU A 207 -14.55 23.71 -10.36
C GLU A 207 -14.02 22.30 -10.70
N GLY A 208 -12.80 21.96 -10.27
CA GLY A 208 -12.18 20.64 -10.49
C GLY A 208 -11.95 20.31 -11.96
N THR A 209 -11.07 21.06 -12.63
CA THR A 209 -10.91 21.01 -14.09
C THR A 209 -10.09 19.79 -14.57
N HIS A 210 -10.68 18.99 -15.45
CA HIS A 210 -9.95 17.98 -16.26
C HIS A 210 -10.13 18.26 -17.76
N VAL A 211 -9.09 18.01 -18.55
CA VAL A 211 -9.08 18.36 -19.99
C VAL A 211 -8.54 17.21 -20.82
N MET A 212 -9.20 16.95 -21.95
CA MET A 212 -8.71 15.99 -22.94
C MET A 212 -9.10 16.43 -24.36
N LYS A 213 -8.54 15.74 -25.36
CA LYS A 213 -8.91 15.91 -26.76
C LYS A 213 -9.22 14.56 -27.40
N ARG A 214 -10.32 14.49 -28.14
CA ARG A 214 -10.75 13.28 -28.87
C ARG A 214 -11.51 13.66 -30.12
N ASN A 215 -11.25 13.00 -31.24
CA ASN A 215 -11.95 13.22 -32.52
C ASN A 215 -12.03 14.70 -32.96
N GLY A 216 -10.94 15.45 -32.72
CA GLY A 216 -10.85 16.88 -33.07
C GLY A 216 -11.65 17.82 -32.15
N TYR A 217 -12.22 17.31 -31.05
CA TYR A 217 -12.86 18.11 -30.01
C TYR A 217 -11.98 18.17 -28.76
N TYR A 218 -11.93 19.35 -28.15
CA TYR A 218 -11.48 19.58 -26.78
C TYR A 218 -12.66 19.37 -25.83
N TYR A 219 -12.41 18.63 -24.75
CA TYR A 219 -13.37 18.37 -23.70
C TYR A 219 -12.84 18.94 -22.38
N ILE A 220 -13.70 19.65 -21.65
CA ILE A 220 -13.41 20.15 -20.31
C ILE A 220 -14.46 19.57 -19.37
N PHE A 221 -14.01 18.86 -18.34
CA PHE A 221 -14.84 18.32 -17.28
C PHE A 221 -14.71 19.18 -16.04
N ARG A 222 -15.85 19.49 -15.43
CA ARG A 222 -15.96 20.27 -14.19
C ARG A 222 -17.12 19.77 -13.37
N ASN A 223 -17.13 20.13 -12.10
CA ASN A 223 -18.13 19.63 -11.18
C ASN A 223 -18.65 20.78 -10.31
N SER A 224 -19.96 20.80 -10.04
CA SER A 224 -20.44 21.69 -8.99
C SER A 224 -20.13 21.14 -7.61
N THR A 225 -19.80 22.01 -6.68
CA THR A 225 -19.53 21.60 -5.30
C THR A 225 -20.77 20.98 -4.64
N PRO A 226 -20.58 20.07 -3.67
CA PRO A 226 -21.69 19.55 -2.88
C PRO A 226 -22.50 20.65 -2.20
N PRO A 227 -23.81 20.44 -1.98
CA PRO A 227 -24.58 19.24 -2.31
C PRO A 227 -25.11 19.14 -3.75
N GLU A 228 -24.83 20.10 -4.67
CA GLU A 228 -25.33 19.99 -6.06
C GLU A 228 -24.64 18.85 -6.82
N SER A 229 -23.30 18.80 -6.78
CA SER A 229 -22.51 17.64 -7.25
C SER A 229 -22.79 17.19 -8.69
N TYR A 230 -23.12 18.13 -9.59
CA TYR A 230 -23.32 17.81 -11.00
C TYR A 230 -21.97 17.74 -11.72
N THR A 231 -21.79 16.71 -12.55
CA THR A 231 -20.63 16.61 -13.45
C THR A 231 -20.99 17.23 -14.79
N TYR A 232 -20.25 18.25 -15.19
CA TYR A 232 -20.39 18.97 -16.45
C TYR A 232 -19.31 18.53 -17.43
N CYS A 233 -19.69 18.38 -18.69
CA CYS A 233 -18.77 18.22 -19.81
C CYS A 233 -19.02 19.34 -20.81
N LEU A 234 -17.97 20.08 -21.12
CA LEU A 234 -17.93 21.10 -22.14
C LEU A 234 -17.15 20.57 -23.34
N ARG A 235 -17.63 20.84 -24.56
CA ARG A 235 -16.98 20.38 -25.79
C ARG A 235 -16.90 21.49 -26.84
N SER A 236 -15.75 21.64 -27.50
CA SER A 236 -15.57 22.54 -28.65
C SER A 236 -14.48 22.04 -29.61
N LYS A 237 -14.51 22.44 -30.89
CA LYS A 237 -13.41 22.20 -31.84
C LYS A 237 -12.27 23.22 -31.74
N ASN A 238 -12.47 24.26 -30.93
CA ASN A 238 -11.47 25.28 -30.64
C ASN A 238 -11.29 25.33 -29.12
N ILE A 239 -10.06 25.24 -28.63
CA ILE A 239 -9.78 25.29 -27.19
C ILE A 239 -10.24 26.62 -26.55
N TYR A 240 -10.44 27.66 -27.36
CA TYR A 240 -11.01 28.93 -26.90
C TYR A 240 -12.54 29.02 -27.02
N GLY A 241 -13.20 27.93 -27.39
CA GLY A 241 -14.65 27.86 -27.54
C GLY A 241 -15.16 28.44 -28.88
N PRO A 242 -16.48 28.70 -28.97
CA PRO A 242 -17.48 28.52 -27.91
C PRO A 242 -17.69 27.04 -27.56
N TYR A 243 -18.06 26.76 -26.32
CA TYR A 243 -18.29 25.41 -25.82
C TYR A 243 -19.79 25.06 -25.80
N GLU A 244 -20.12 23.87 -26.30
CA GLU A 244 -21.38 23.20 -25.97
C GLU A 244 -21.23 22.53 -24.60
N MET A 245 -22.32 22.36 -23.85
CA MET A 245 -22.27 21.77 -22.49
C MET A 245 -23.35 20.70 -22.28
N ARG A 246 -23.01 19.65 -21.55
CA ARG A 246 -23.92 18.62 -21.00
C ARG A 246 -23.64 18.34 -19.54
N ILE A 247 -24.68 17.88 -18.83
CA ILE A 247 -24.56 17.27 -17.50
C ILE A 247 -24.46 15.76 -17.68
N LEU A 248 -23.44 15.14 -17.08
CA LEU A 248 -23.13 13.72 -17.18
C LEU A 248 -23.62 12.92 -15.98
N LEU A 249 -23.63 13.54 -14.79
CA LEU A 249 -24.12 12.97 -13.53
C LEU A 249 -24.93 14.03 -12.78
N ASN A 250 -26.00 13.61 -12.11
CA ASN A 250 -26.92 14.48 -11.38
C ASN A 250 -26.71 14.43 -9.85
N GLY A 251 -25.45 14.40 -9.40
CA GLY A 251 -25.09 14.26 -7.99
C GLY A 251 -25.53 12.94 -7.35
N PRO A 252 -25.29 11.77 -7.97
CA PRO A 252 -25.65 10.50 -7.36
C PRO A 252 -24.80 10.22 -6.11
N SER A 253 -25.28 9.35 -5.24
CA SER A 253 -24.52 8.82 -4.11
C SER A 253 -24.55 7.29 -4.11
N ILE A 254 -23.53 6.69 -3.51
CA ILE A 254 -23.44 5.26 -3.23
C ILE A 254 -23.27 5.04 -1.71
N PRO A 255 -23.45 3.82 -1.16
CA PRO A 255 -23.22 3.57 0.26
C PRO A 255 -21.82 4.00 0.71
N GLY A 256 -21.73 4.58 1.91
CA GLY A 256 -20.46 4.98 2.53
C GLY A 256 -20.13 6.48 2.50
N GLY A 257 -20.92 7.33 1.84
CA GLY A 257 -20.66 8.77 1.81
C GLY A 257 -21.77 9.64 1.20
N SER A 258 -21.42 10.90 0.93
CA SER A 258 -22.28 11.93 0.32
C SER A 258 -22.44 11.74 -1.20
N GLN A 259 -22.84 12.79 -1.92
CA GLN A 259 -22.85 12.81 -3.38
C GLN A 259 -21.42 12.71 -3.95
N ILE A 260 -21.27 11.91 -5.00
CA ILE A 260 -20.01 11.81 -5.73
C ILE A 260 -19.83 13.02 -6.64
N HIS A 261 -18.60 13.51 -6.76
CA HIS A 261 -18.28 14.65 -7.60
C HIS A 261 -16.78 14.69 -7.94
N GLN A 262 -16.40 15.69 -8.72
CA GLN A 262 -15.05 15.90 -9.24
C GLN A 262 -14.54 14.75 -10.14
N GLY A 263 -13.30 14.85 -10.59
CA GLY A 263 -12.60 13.83 -11.36
C GLY A 263 -12.79 13.93 -12.87
N GLY A 264 -12.26 12.93 -13.58
CA GLY A 264 -12.03 13.01 -15.01
C GLY A 264 -11.98 11.65 -15.71
N PRO A 265 -11.98 11.67 -17.05
CA PRO A 265 -12.00 10.47 -17.87
C PRO A 265 -10.62 9.81 -17.97
N ILE A 266 -10.62 8.50 -18.19
CA ILE A 266 -9.43 7.72 -18.58
C ILE A 266 -9.83 6.67 -19.60
N ASP A 267 -8.94 6.36 -20.53
CA ASP A 267 -9.14 5.26 -21.49
C ASP A 267 -8.24 4.07 -21.16
N THR A 268 -8.65 2.87 -21.56
CA THR A 268 -7.82 1.66 -21.46
C THR A 268 -7.07 1.40 -22.76
N VAL A 269 -6.07 0.52 -22.70
CA VAL A 269 -5.35 0.05 -23.90
C VAL A 269 -6.23 -0.65 -24.93
N THR A 270 -7.38 -1.20 -24.53
CA THR A 270 -8.35 -1.83 -25.46
C THR A 270 -9.37 -0.84 -26.01
N GLY A 271 -9.37 0.41 -25.52
CA GLY A 271 -10.26 1.48 -25.96
C GLY A 271 -11.56 1.61 -25.16
N GLU A 272 -11.73 0.89 -24.05
CA GLU A 272 -12.77 1.20 -23.08
C GLU A 272 -12.50 2.57 -22.43
N TRP A 273 -13.57 3.24 -21.98
CA TRP A 273 -13.47 4.49 -21.24
C TRP A 273 -14.07 4.34 -19.85
N TRP A 274 -13.44 5.01 -18.90
CA TRP A 274 -13.83 5.04 -17.50
C TRP A 274 -13.74 6.46 -16.99
N PHE A 275 -14.37 6.72 -15.84
CA PHE A 275 -14.39 8.04 -15.23
C PHE A 275 -14.17 7.90 -13.73
N TYR A 276 -13.14 8.57 -13.24
CA TYR A 276 -12.87 8.67 -11.82
C TYR A 276 -13.66 9.82 -11.22
N VAL A 277 -14.19 9.61 -10.02
CA VAL A 277 -14.76 10.64 -9.15
C VAL A 277 -14.36 10.33 -7.72
N PHE A 278 -14.60 11.25 -6.78
CA PHE A 278 -14.51 10.91 -5.36
C PHE A 278 -15.84 11.15 -4.63
N GLN A 279 -15.95 10.57 -3.45
CA GLN A 279 -17.09 10.69 -2.55
C GLN A 279 -16.65 11.16 -1.16
N ASP A 280 -17.31 12.18 -0.60
CA ASP A 280 -16.98 12.62 0.77
C ASP A 280 -17.54 11.62 1.80
N GLY A 281 -16.69 11.24 2.74
CA GLY A 281 -16.91 10.16 3.70
C GLY A 281 -16.65 10.55 5.15
N GLN A 282 -17.00 11.78 5.56
CA GLN A 282 -16.82 12.26 6.94
C GLN A 282 -15.37 12.03 7.42
N GLY A 283 -15.15 11.38 8.56
CA GLY A 283 -13.81 11.12 9.13
C GLY A 283 -12.90 10.30 8.22
N LEU A 284 -13.43 9.57 7.23
CA LEU A 284 -12.61 8.91 6.22
C LEU A 284 -11.86 9.91 5.34
N GLY A 285 -12.43 11.09 5.10
CA GLY A 285 -12.03 11.97 4.01
C GLY A 285 -12.75 11.60 2.71
N ARG A 286 -12.03 11.65 1.58
CA ARG A 286 -12.60 11.51 0.23
C ARG A 286 -12.06 10.26 -0.47
N ARG A 287 -12.96 9.31 -0.73
CA ARG A 287 -12.65 7.99 -1.34
C ARG A 287 -12.90 7.98 -2.83
N ASP A 288 -12.15 7.16 -3.57
CA ASP A 288 -12.20 7.17 -5.03
C ASP A 288 -13.17 6.12 -5.59
N ILE A 289 -13.95 6.54 -6.58
CA ILE A 289 -14.96 5.74 -7.26
C ILE A 289 -14.60 5.68 -8.75
N LEU A 290 -14.70 4.48 -9.33
CA LEU A 290 -14.56 4.27 -10.76
C LEU A 290 -15.93 4.00 -11.40
N ILE A 291 -16.24 4.72 -12.47
CA ILE A 291 -17.52 4.65 -13.17
C ILE A 291 -17.27 4.26 -14.64
N PRO A 292 -18.01 3.29 -15.21
CA PRO A 292 -17.93 3.03 -16.65
C PRO A 292 -18.36 4.26 -17.46
N MET A 293 -17.67 4.52 -18.56
CA MET A 293 -17.93 5.63 -19.47
C MET A 293 -18.03 5.14 -20.91
N GLN A 294 -19.03 5.64 -21.62
CA GLN A 294 -19.27 5.29 -23.01
C GLN A 294 -19.49 6.53 -23.87
N TRP A 295 -19.36 6.36 -25.19
CA TRP A 295 -19.47 7.46 -26.15
C TRP A 295 -20.69 7.32 -27.04
N GLN A 296 -21.45 8.40 -27.20
CA GLN A 296 -22.52 8.50 -28.17
C GLN A 296 -22.48 9.86 -28.85
N ASN A 297 -22.35 9.89 -30.18
CA ASN A 297 -22.29 11.14 -30.97
C ASN A 297 -21.23 12.12 -30.45
N ASP A 298 -20.04 11.59 -30.15
CA ASP A 298 -18.90 12.31 -29.56
C ASP A 298 -19.21 13.02 -28.23
N TRP A 299 -20.20 12.53 -27.49
CA TRP A 299 -20.46 12.92 -26.10
C TRP A 299 -20.25 11.73 -25.16
N PRO A 300 -19.63 11.94 -24.00
CA PRO A 300 -19.56 10.93 -22.95
C PRO A 300 -20.95 10.70 -22.33
N ILE A 301 -21.19 9.47 -21.89
CA ILE A 301 -22.31 9.04 -21.04
C ILE A 301 -21.68 8.25 -19.90
N LEU A 302 -21.96 8.64 -18.66
CA LEU A 302 -21.42 7.99 -17.46
C LEU A 302 -22.43 7.03 -16.84
N GLY A 303 -21.94 5.97 -16.20
CA GLY A 303 -22.73 4.98 -15.48
C GLY A 303 -22.93 3.70 -16.28
N ASP A 304 -23.54 2.69 -15.63
CA ASP A 304 -23.77 1.37 -16.22
C ASP A 304 -24.56 1.49 -17.55
N PRO A 305 -24.00 1.03 -18.68
CA PRO A 305 -24.67 1.00 -19.97
C PRO A 305 -26.08 0.41 -19.92
N ALA A 306 -26.30 -0.63 -19.09
CA ALA A 306 -27.57 -1.33 -18.98
C ALA A 306 -28.68 -0.51 -18.32
N THR A 307 -28.33 0.57 -17.61
CA THR A 307 -29.29 1.39 -16.86
C THR A 307 -29.47 2.80 -17.41
N VAL A 308 -28.83 3.10 -18.55
CA VAL A 308 -28.88 4.43 -19.18
C VAL A 308 -30.31 4.83 -19.51
N LYS A 309 -30.69 6.00 -18.99
CA LYS A 309 -31.97 6.64 -19.27
C LYS A 309 -31.81 8.14 -19.39
N ASN A 310 -32.81 8.78 -19.99
CA ASN A 310 -32.89 10.22 -20.07
C ASN A 310 -33.38 10.81 -18.74
N VAL A 311 -32.57 11.70 -18.16
CA VAL A 311 -32.88 12.45 -16.94
C VAL A 311 -33.08 13.91 -17.29
N THR A 312 -34.19 14.50 -16.87
CA THR A 312 -34.51 15.91 -17.13
C THR A 312 -33.97 16.80 -16.01
N ILE A 313 -33.07 17.72 -16.35
CA ILE A 313 -32.45 18.68 -15.44
C ILE A 313 -32.61 20.07 -16.06
N ALA A 314 -33.24 20.99 -15.32
CA ALA A 314 -33.54 22.36 -15.78
C ALA A 314 -34.18 22.42 -17.19
N GLY A 315 -35.14 21.54 -17.45
CA GLY A 315 -35.87 21.49 -18.73
C GLY A 315 -35.10 20.88 -19.91
N LYS A 316 -33.86 20.43 -19.72
CA LYS A 316 -33.07 19.70 -20.73
C LYS A 316 -32.93 18.23 -20.34
N SER A 317 -32.88 17.36 -21.33
CA SER A 317 -32.80 15.91 -21.13
C SER A 317 -31.40 15.39 -21.46
N TYR A 318 -30.80 14.63 -20.54
CA TYR A 318 -29.45 14.08 -20.69
C TYR A 318 -29.44 12.57 -20.46
N PRO A 319 -28.77 11.77 -21.31
CA PRO A 319 -28.59 10.35 -21.07
C PRO A 319 -27.52 10.11 -20.00
N MET A 320 -27.83 9.33 -18.97
CA MET A 320 -26.89 8.88 -17.93
C MET A 320 -27.35 7.55 -17.33
N GLY A 321 -26.39 6.73 -16.89
CA GLY A 321 -26.60 5.47 -16.19
C GLY A 321 -26.44 5.61 -14.68
N SER A 322 -26.81 4.57 -13.93
CA SER A 322 -26.52 4.46 -12.50
C SER A 322 -25.05 4.16 -12.25
N VAL A 323 -24.51 4.67 -11.16
CA VAL A 323 -23.15 4.33 -10.70
C VAL A 323 -23.20 2.94 -10.05
N PRO A 324 -22.48 1.94 -10.58
CA PRO A 324 -22.52 0.59 -10.02
C PRO A 324 -21.71 0.50 -8.72
N ILE A 325 -22.21 -0.29 -7.77
CA ILE A 325 -21.45 -0.65 -6.56
C ILE A 325 -20.41 -1.71 -6.90
N THR A 326 -20.84 -2.76 -7.61
CA THR A 326 -19.97 -3.81 -8.12
C THR A 326 -20.13 -3.87 -9.63
N TYR A 327 -19.03 -3.96 -10.36
CA TYR A 327 -19.03 -3.98 -11.82
C TYR A 327 -17.88 -4.80 -12.38
N LYS A 328 -17.93 -5.16 -13.67
CA LYS A 328 -16.79 -5.83 -14.33
C LYS A 328 -15.54 -4.95 -14.25
N LYS A 329 -14.36 -5.55 -14.10
CA LYS A 329 -13.09 -4.80 -14.17
C LYS A 329 -12.91 -4.15 -15.55
N PRO A 330 -12.17 -3.03 -15.63
CA PRO A 330 -11.71 -2.47 -16.89
C PRO A 330 -11.01 -3.50 -17.77
N ASP A 331 -11.40 -3.58 -19.04
CA ASP A 331 -10.69 -4.39 -20.00
C ASP A 331 -9.38 -3.70 -20.36
N VAL A 332 -8.27 -4.29 -19.91
CA VAL A 332 -6.91 -3.84 -20.19
C VAL A 332 -6.13 -4.87 -21.02
N GLY A 333 -6.82 -5.86 -21.61
CA GLY A 333 -6.23 -6.88 -22.47
C GLY A 333 -5.36 -7.93 -21.76
N ALA A 334 -5.25 -7.88 -20.44
CA ALA A 334 -4.50 -8.82 -19.61
C ALA A 334 -5.04 -8.82 -18.17
N THR A 335 -4.70 -9.86 -17.41
CA THR A 335 -4.92 -9.93 -15.96
C THR A 335 -3.60 -9.61 -15.25
N TYR A 336 -3.68 -8.82 -14.18
CA TYR A 336 -2.53 -8.45 -13.37
C TYR A 336 -2.72 -8.91 -11.93
N PRO A 337 -1.62 -9.14 -11.19
CA PRO A 337 -1.69 -9.42 -9.76
C PRO A 337 -2.42 -8.31 -9.00
N ILE A 338 -3.10 -8.70 -7.93
CA ILE A 338 -3.69 -7.78 -6.98
C ILE A 338 -2.56 -7.01 -6.27
N LEU A 339 -2.69 -5.68 -6.22
CA LEU A 339 -1.78 -4.79 -5.51
C LEU A 339 -2.52 -4.10 -4.36
N THR A 340 -1.80 -3.85 -3.28
CA THR A 340 -2.30 -3.11 -2.12
C THR A 340 -1.26 -2.10 -1.66
N ILE A 341 -1.73 -0.94 -1.20
CA ILE A 341 -0.86 0.07 -0.59
C ILE A 341 -0.39 -0.46 0.78
N PRO A 342 0.92 -0.47 1.07
CA PRO A 342 1.42 -0.87 2.38
C PRO A 342 0.78 -0.03 3.49
N ASN A 343 0.36 -0.67 4.58
CA ASN A 343 -0.29 0.04 5.68
C ASN A 343 0.32 -0.23 7.07
N SER A 344 1.17 -1.25 7.19
CA SER A 344 1.96 -1.55 8.39
C SER A 344 3.44 -1.28 8.11
N ASP A 345 4.22 -1.05 9.17
CA ASP A 345 5.65 -0.80 9.08
C ASP A 345 6.37 -1.30 10.35
N GLU A 346 7.36 -2.18 10.18
CA GLU A 346 8.23 -2.66 11.26
C GLU A 346 9.52 -1.81 11.38
N PHE A 347 9.65 -0.73 10.60
CA PHE A 347 10.77 0.22 10.63
C PHE A 347 12.17 -0.42 10.48
N ASN A 348 12.24 -1.61 9.86
CA ASN A 348 13.49 -2.30 9.54
C ASN A 348 14.24 -1.67 8.35
N SER A 349 13.54 -0.90 7.52
CA SER A 349 14.15 -0.19 6.41
C SER A 349 14.93 1.04 6.89
N THR A 350 15.99 1.40 6.15
CA THR A 350 16.73 2.65 6.35
C THR A 350 16.05 3.86 5.70
N THR A 351 14.99 3.64 4.93
CA THR A 351 14.15 4.67 4.30
C THR A 351 12.72 4.54 4.77
N MET A 352 12.05 5.67 4.97
CA MET A 352 10.63 5.70 5.35
C MET A 352 9.77 5.05 4.27
N GLY A 353 8.79 4.24 4.69
CA GLY A 353 7.79 3.67 3.78
C GLY A 353 6.96 4.74 3.06
N LEU A 354 6.53 4.43 1.82
CA LEU A 354 5.80 5.36 0.96
C LEU A 354 4.36 5.66 1.43
N GLN A 355 3.85 4.93 2.40
CA GLN A 355 2.55 5.18 3.02
C GLN A 355 2.57 6.36 4.00
N TRP A 356 3.75 6.75 4.46
CA TRP A 356 3.93 7.78 5.48
C TRP A 356 4.08 9.18 4.90
N GLN A 357 3.44 10.13 5.56
CA GLN A 357 3.64 11.57 5.34
C GLN A 357 3.72 12.28 6.68
N TRP A 358 4.63 13.26 6.81
CA TRP A 358 4.69 14.15 7.94
C TRP A 358 3.55 15.17 7.90
N ASN A 359 2.98 15.46 9.06
CA ASN A 359 2.16 16.65 9.24
C ASN A 359 3.06 17.89 9.23
N HIS A 360 2.92 18.73 8.20
CA HIS A 360 3.82 19.85 7.90
C HIS A 360 5.27 19.40 7.60
N TYR A 361 6.18 20.35 7.39
CA TYR A 361 7.59 19.99 7.15
C TYR A 361 8.20 19.31 8.38
N PRO A 362 8.90 18.18 8.20
CA PRO A 362 9.66 17.58 9.27
C PRO A 362 10.94 18.38 9.57
N ASP A 363 11.35 18.32 10.82
CA ASP A 363 12.72 18.59 11.25
C ASP A 363 13.53 17.29 11.12
N ASN A 364 14.27 17.15 10.02
CA ASN A 364 15.04 15.95 9.71
C ASN A 364 16.20 15.67 10.67
N THR A 365 16.49 16.58 11.61
CA THR A 365 17.46 16.34 12.69
C THR A 365 16.84 15.71 13.94
N LYS A 366 15.51 15.47 13.91
CA LYS A 366 14.72 15.04 15.07
C LYS A 366 13.95 13.74 14.84
N TRP A 367 14.27 13.01 13.79
CA TRP A 367 13.80 11.64 13.58
C TRP A 367 14.90 10.82 12.91
N SER A 368 14.86 9.50 13.09
CA SER A 368 15.85 8.61 12.51
C SER A 368 15.35 7.16 12.44
N LEU A 369 15.77 6.45 11.39
CA LEU A 369 15.66 4.97 11.25
C LEU A 369 17.00 4.25 11.45
N SER A 370 18.10 4.99 11.65
CA SER A 370 19.47 4.44 11.72
C SER A 370 20.15 4.60 13.07
N GLU A 371 19.77 5.59 13.89
CA GLU A 371 20.18 5.74 15.29
C GLU A 371 19.92 4.47 16.13
N ARG A 372 18.86 3.73 15.80
CA ARG A 372 18.56 2.39 16.32
C ARG A 372 17.91 1.57 15.19
N PRO A 373 18.67 0.73 14.47
CA PRO A 373 18.13 -0.10 13.39
C PRO A 373 16.94 -0.95 13.86
N GLY A 374 15.90 -1.05 13.03
CA GLY A 374 14.63 -1.73 13.38
C GLY A 374 13.66 -0.87 14.20
N TYR A 375 13.94 0.44 14.38
CA TYR A 375 13.08 1.34 15.13
C TYR A 375 12.99 2.72 14.47
N LEU A 376 11.81 3.32 14.51
CA LEU A 376 11.64 4.75 14.31
C LEU A 376 11.94 5.48 15.62
N ARG A 377 13.01 6.29 15.64
CA ARG A 377 13.30 7.19 16.75
C ARG A 377 12.72 8.57 16.49
N LEU A 378 12.00 9.13 17.47
CA LEU A 378 11.51 10.52 17.45
C LEU A 378 12.08 11.29 18.64
N HIS A 379 12.81 12.37 18.37
CA HIS A 379 13.30 13.30 19.39
C HIS A 379 12.28 14.39 19.67
N ALA A 380 11.99 14.63 20.94
CA ALA A 380 10.99 15.60 21.35
C ALA A 380 11.44 17.03 21.01
N LYS A 381 10.54 17.78 20.37
CA LYS A 381 10.67 19.23 20.15
C LYS A 381 9.63 19.96 20.98
N ASN A 382 9.92 21.21 21.35
CA ASN A 382 8.98 22.00 22.14
C ASN A 382 7.69 22.24 21.33
N ALA A 383 6.56 21.86 21.92
CA ALA A 383 5.23 22.16 21.40
C ALA A 383 4.22 22.30 22.56
N ASN A 384 3.23 23.18 22.40
CA ASN A 384 2.19 23.39 23.41
C ASN A 384 1.23 22.19 23.54
N ASN A 385 1.03 21.46 22.44
CA ASN A 385 0.12 20.32 22.30
C ASN A 385 0.41 19.59 20.96
N LEU A 386 -0.32 18.51 20.68
CA LEU A 386 -0.20 17.75 19.44
C LEU A 386 -0.44 18.61 18.17
N TRP A 387 -1.41 19.53 18.19
CA TRP A 387 -1.73 20.39 17.03
C TRP A 387 -0.54 21.24 16.57
N ARG A 388 0.40 21.50 17.49
CA ARG A 388 1.63 22.28 17.26
C ARG A 388 2.90 21.43 17.18
N ALA A 389 2.79 20.10 17.25
CA ALA A 389 3.93 19.20 17.31
C ALA A 389 4.51 18.89 15.91
N THR A 390 5.70 19.43 15.64
CA THR A 390 6.52 19.03 14.47
C THR A 390 6.89 17.54 14.57
N ASN A 391 7.15 16.88 13.45
CA ASN A 391 7.49 15.45 13.35
C ASN A 391 6.37 14.52 13.87
N THR A 392 5.12 14.91 13.69
CA THR A 392 4.02 13.95 13.76
C THR A 392 3.99 13.18 12.43
N LEU A 393 4.37 11.90 12.45
CA LEU A 393 4.38 11.01 11.28
C LEU A 393 2.96 10.46 11.08
N THR A 394 2.37 10.58 9.89
CA THR A 394 0.96 10.26 9.67
C THR A 394 0.72 9.34 8.47
N GLN A 395 -0.35 8.55 8.56
CA GLN A 395 -0.90 7.74 7.47
C GLN A 395 -2.42 7.74 7.54
N ARG A 396 -3.07 7.59 6.38
CA ARG A 396 -4.53 7.60 6.22
C ARG A 396 -5.24 6.52 7.03
N VAL A 397 -6.45 6.82 7.50
CA VAL A 397 -7.42 5.79 7.89
C VAL A 397 -8.03 5.13 6.64
N GLU A 398 -8.46 3.88 6.76
CA GLU A 398 -9.10 3.10 5.71
C GLU A 398 -10.48 2.65 6.17
N GLY A 399 -11.44 2.66 5.24
CA GLY A 399 -12.79 2.17 5.48
C GLY A 399 -12.93 0.67 5.24
N PRO A 400 -14.03 0.06 5.71
CA PRO A 400 -15.11 0.67 6.50
C PRO A 400 -14.73 0.91 7.98
N ASP A 401 -13.72 0.20 8.47
CA ASP A 401 -13.11 0.40 9.77
C ASP A 401 -11.65 -0.05 9.74
N CYS A 402 -10.86 0.55 10.62
CA CYS A 402 -9.44 0.27 10.72
C CYS A 402 -8.91 0.42 12.14
N GLN A 403 -7.74 -0.16 12.39
CA GLN A 403 -7.04 -0.09 13.66
C GLN A 403 -5.54 0.07 13.43
N GLY A 404 -4.95 1.10 14.02
CA GLY A 404 -3.51 1.27 14.13
C GLY A 404 -3.03 0.93 15.54
N THR A 405 -1.90 0.22 15.66
CA THR A 405 -1.24 -0.09 16.94
C THR A 405 0.26 0.18 16.83
N ILE A 406 0.86 0.76 17.87
CA ILE A 406 2.31 0.89 18.01
C ILE A 406 2.82 0.17 19.25
N GLU A 407 4.07 -0.29 19.20
CA GLU A 407 4.89 -0.58 20.37
C GLU A 407 5.84 0.60 20.61
N LEU A 408 5.72 1.23 21.78
CA LEU A 408 6.45 2.44 22.16
C LEU A 408 7.42 2.16 23.31
N ASP A 409 8.71 2.44 23.09
CA ASP A 409 9.75 2.44 24.11
C ASP A 409 9.93 3.86 24.69
N THR A 410 9.65 3.97 25.99
CA THR A 410 9.63 5.23 26.74
C THR A 410 10.87 5.41 27.64
N THR A 411 11.91 4.61 27.46
CA THR A 411 13.11 4.59 28.32
C THR A 411 13.75 5.97 28.43
N ASN A 412 13.83 6.72 27.33
CA ASN A 412 14.58 7.97 27.24
C ASN A 412 13.70 9.23 27.25
N MET A 413 12.45 9.11 27.72
CA MET A 413 11.59 10.28 27.95
C MET A 413 12.09 11.12 29.14
N LEU A 414 12.10 12.44 28.97
CA LEU A 414 12.38 13.42 30.00
C LEU A 414 11.10 14.09 30.51
N ASP A 415 11.20 14.71 31.69
CA ASP A 415 10.07 15.46 32.26
C ASP A 415 9.63 16.58 31.29
N GLY A 416 8.33 16.59 30.98
CA GLY A 416 7.72 17.46 29.96
C GLY A 416 7.36 16.73 28.66
N ASP A 417 7.90 15.53 28.42
CA ASP A 417 7.64 14.78 27.18
C ASP A 417 6.24 14.15 27.14
N ASN A 418 5.67 14.15 25.94
CA ASN A 418 4.38 13.58 25.57
C ASN A 418 4.58 12.81 24.25
N ALA A 419 4.41 11.50 24.27
CA ALA A 419 4.61 10.64 23.10
C ALA A 419 3.51 9.59 22.98
N GLY A 420 3.13 9.23 21.75
CA GLY A 420 2.10 8.21 21.55
C GLY A 420 1.54 8.13 20.15
N LEU A 421 0.30 7.62 20.10
CA LEU A 421 -0.50 7.44 18.89
C LEU A 421 -1.70 8.40 18.92
N CYS A 422 -2.06 8.95 17.77
CA CYS A 422 -3.22 9.82 17.62
C CYS A 422 -4.06 9.46 16.40
N LEU A 423 -5.30 9.96 16.40
CA LEU A 423 -6.06 10.25 15.19
C LEU A 423 -6.08 11.76 15.02
N LEU A 424 -5.38 12.25 14.00
CA LEU A 424 -5.19 13.66 13.72
C LEU A 424 -6.30 14.17 12.79
N ASN A 425 -7.16 15.02 13.35
CA ASN A 425 -8.15 15.86 12.65
C ASN A 425 -8.58 16.99 13.63
N ILE A 426 -9.65 17.73 13.33
CA ILE A 426 -10.35 18.55 14.31
C ILE A 426 -11.79 18.05 14.47
N PRO A 427 -12.17 17.60 15.68
CA PRO A 427 -11.32 17.38 16.84
C PRO A 427 -10.34 16.20 16.63
N TYR A 428 -9.24 16.17 17.39
CA TYR A 428 -8.30 15.03 17.42
C TYR A 428 -8.43 14.22 18.72
N GLY A 429 -7.93 12.99 18.67
CA GLY A 429 -7.80 12.10 19.83
C GLY A 429 -6.38 11.55 19.96
N THR A 430 -5.91 11.38 21.19
CA THR A 430 -4.57 10.83 21.48
C THR A 430 -4.63 9.77 22.57
N ILE A 431 -3.71 8.81 22.49
CA ILE A 431 -3.36 7.86 23.54
C ILE A 431 -1.83 7.77 23.59
N GLY A 432 -1.25 7.97 24.77
CA GLY A 432 0.19 8.11 24.89
C GLY A 432 0.70 8.04 26.31
N VAL A 433 1.96 8.36 26.48
CA VAL A 433 2.64 8.48 27.77
C VAL A 433 3.06 9.93 27.97
N THR A 434 2.83 10.43 29.18
CA THR A 434 3.38 11.71 29.65
C THR A 434 4.43 11.43 30.72
N LYS A 435 5.51 12.20 30.73
CA LYS A 435 6.56 12.13 31.77
C LYS A 435 6.57 13.42 32.57
N SER A 436 6.36 13.34 33.89
CA SER A 436 6.33 14.51 34.77
C SER A 436 6.75 14.14 36.19
N GLY A 437 7.67 14.90 36.78
CA GLY A 437 8.17 14.66 38.13
C GLY A 437 8.79 13.27 38.30
N GLY A 438 9.48 12.77 37.26
CA GLY A 438 10.03 11.42 37.24
C GLY A 438 9.00 10.30 37.00
N VAL A 439 7.70 10.59 36.89
CA VAL A 439 6.64 9.59 36.72
C VAL A 439 6.19 9.52 35.26
N LYS A 440 6.15 8.30 34.70
CA LYS A 440 5.52 8.03 33.40
C LYS A 440 4.08 7.61 33.60
N ARG A 441 3.14 8.25 32.89
CA ARG A 441 1.71 7.94 33.01
C ARG A 441 1.08 7.80 31.64
N ILE A 442 0.28 6.75 31.47
CA ILE A 442 -0.54 6.56 30.27
C ILE A 442 -1.70 7.56 30.32
N VAL A 443 -1.92 8.32 29.25
CA VAL A 443 -2.93 9.38 29.18
C VAL A 443 -3.66 9.31 27.85
N ALA A 444 -4.97 9.47 27.89
CA ALA A 444 -5.80 9.74 26.71
C ALA A 444 -6.30 11.19 26.74
N ASN A 445 -6.30 11.87 25.59
CA ASN A 445 -6.92 13.19 25.42
C ASN A 445 -7.85 13.13 24.21
N ILE A 446 -9.16 13.17 24.47
CA ILE A 446 -10.20 12.84 23.48
C ILE A 446 -11.05 14.07 23.16
N ASN A 447 -11.34 14.27 21.88
CA ASN A 447 -12.04 15.44 21.34
C ASN A 447 -11.31 16.77 21.61
N ALA A 448 -9.98 16.78 21.56
CA ALA A 448 -9.19 18.00 21.65
C ALA A 448 -9.30 18.80 20.34
N ASN A 449 -9.17 20.13 20.41
CA ASN A 449 -9.39 20.99 19.26
C ASN A 449 -8.34 22.08 19.22
N LYS A 450 -7.59 22.21 18.11
CA LYS A 450 -6.51 23.20 17.94
C LYS A 450 -5.67 23.33 19.23
N ASP A 451 -5.74 24.49 19.88
CA ASP A 451 -5.00 24.83 21.11
C ASP A 451 -5.77 24.59 22.42
N THR A 452 -6.94 23.95 22.34
CA THR A 452 -7.81 23.61 23.47
C THR A 452 -7.75 22.11 23.74
N ALA A 453 -7.47 21.75 24.99
CA ALA A 453 -7.50 20.36 25.41
C ALA A 453 -8.93 19.78 25.33
N GLY A 454 -9.01 18.49 25.01
CA GLY A 454 -10.25 17.72 25.10
C GLY A 454 -10.45 17.18 26.50
N THR A 455 -11.14 16.04 26.60
CA THR A 455 -11.29 15.33 27.87
C THR A 455 -10.03 14.50 28.12
N ILE A 456 -9.23 14.93 29.10
CA ILE A 456 -8.03 14.22 29.54
C ILE A 456 -8.43 13.13 30.55
N THR A 457 -8.04 11.90 30.26
CA THR A 457 -8.22 10.74 31.16
C THR A 457 -6.86 10.17 31.52
N ASN A 458 -6.55 10.18 32.82
CA ASN A 458 -5.33 9.61 33.36
C ASN A 458 -5.49 8.10 33.56
N GLY A 459 -4.67 7.31 32.88
CA GLY A 459 -4.52 5.88 33.09
C GLY A 459 -3.50 5.56 34.20
N PRO A 460 -3.07 4.29 34.29
CA PRO A 460 -2.10 3.88 35.30
C PRO A 460 -0.72 4.51 35.08
N THR A 461 0.07 4.54 36.16
CA THR A 461 1.50 4.80 36.08
C THR A 461 2.19 3.66 35.33
N LEU A 462 3.00 3.97 34.33
CA LEU A 462 3.78 2.99 33.59
C LEU A 462 5.08 2.69 34.37
N THR A 463 5.17 1.49 34.95
CA THR A 463 6.33 1.03 35.71
C THR A 463 7.45 0.48 34.83
N GLY A 464 7.10 -0.13 33.70
CA GLY A 464 8.05 -0.58 32.67
C GLY A 464 8.45 0.53 31.70
N ASN A 465 9.15 0.16 30.62
CA ASN A 465 9.52 1.08 29.54
C ASN A 465 8.72 0.89 28.26
N ILE A 466 8.20 -0.32 28.03
CA ILE A 466 7.44 -0.63 26.83
C ILE A 466 5.94 -0.50 27.11
N VAL A 467 5.22 0.08 26.16
CA VAL A 467 3.76 0.15 26.16
C VAL A 467 3.24 0.00 24.73
N TYR A 468 2.11 -0.68 24.57
CA TYR A 468 1.42 -0.83 23.30
C TYR A 468 0.22 0.10 23.28
N LEU A 469 0.09 0.90 22.23
CA LEU A 469 -0.93 1.95 22.12
C LEU A 469 -1.73 1.72 20.85
N ARG A 470 -3.05 1.76 20.94
CA ARG A 470 -3.96 1.38 19.87
C ARG A 470 -5.09 2.38 19.70
N ALA A 471 -5.40 2.70 18.46
CA ALA A 471 -6.57 3.48 18.06
C ALA A 471 -7.41 2.64 17.09
N LYS A 472 -8.72 2.54 17.36
CA LYS A 472 -9.70 1.89 16.49
C LYS A 472 -10.63 2.95 15.92
N ALA A 473 -10.76 3.02 14.60
CA ALA A 473 -11.66 3.92 13.91
C ALA A 473 -12.74 3.11 13.18
N ASP A 474 -14.00 3.42 13.44
CA ASP A 474 -15.16 2.94 12.69
C ASP A 474 -15.67 4.09 11.82
N LEU A 475 -15.48 3.97 10.50
CA LEU A 475 -15.80 5.01 9.54
C LEU A 475 -17.25 4.92 9.05
N ASN A 476 -17.99 3.86 9.42
CA ASN A 476 -19.44 3.84 9.26
C ASN A 476 -20.12 4.72 10.31
N SER A 477 -19.69 4.61 11.57
CA SER A 477 -20.22 5.44 12.66
C SER A 477 -19.47 6.77 12.86
N ASN A 478 -18.35 6.96 12.15
CA ASN A 478 -17.47 8.13 12.22
C ASN A 478 -16.99 8.42 13.65
N LYS A 479 -16.52 7.35 14.30
CA LYS A 479 -16.11 7.37 15.70
C LYS A 479 -14.85 6.54 15.91
N ALA A 480 -14.07 6.92 16.91
CA ALA A 480 -12.90 6.15 17.33
C ALA A 480 -12.77 5.98 18.84
N THR A 481 -12.10 4.91 19.23
CA THR A 481 -11.75 4.58 20.62
C THR A 481 -10.29 4.19 20.75
N PHE A 482 -9.74 4.38 21.94
CA PHE A 482 -8.30 4.26 22.20
C PHE A 482 -8.02 3.28 23.33
N TYR A 483 -6.93 2.53 23.20
CA TYR A 483 -6.56 1.43 24.10
C TYR A 483 -5.07 1.44 24.38
N TYR A 484 -4.70 0.92 25.54
CA TYR A 484 -3.31 0.63 25.89
C TYR A 484 -3.16 -0.82 26.36
N SER A 485 -1.95 -1.35 26.29
CA SER A 485 -1.55 -2.64 26.85
C SER A 485 -0.10 -2.57 27.32
N THR A 486 0.27 -3.34 28.34
CA THR A 486 1.66 -3.52 28.79
C THR A 486 2.23 -4.91 28.46
N ASP A 487 1.43 -5.79 27.84
CA ASP A 487 1.78 -7.18 27.52
C ASP A 487 1.51 -7.55 26.05
N ASN A 488 1.01 -6.60 25.24
CA ASN A 488 0.55 -6.77 23.86
C ASN A 488 -0.61 -7.76 23.66
N ILE A 489 -1.21 -8.24 24.74
CA ILE A 489 -2.27 -9.25 24.70
C ILE A 489 -3.57 -8.62 25.19
N ASN A 490 -3.52 -8.03 26.38
CA ASN A 490 -4.68 -7.46 27.07
C ASN A 490 -4.73 -5.96 26.85
N PHE A 491 -5.62 -5.52 25.95
CA PHE A 491 -5.86 -4.11 25.67
C PHE A 491 -7.01 -3.55 26.50
N THR A 492 -6.73 -2.48 27.26
CA THR A 492 -7.71 -1.76 28.08
C THR A 492 -8.05 -0.42 27.41
N GLN A 493 -9.35 -0.14 27.24
CA GLN A 493 -9.80 1.15 26.71
C GLN A 493 -9.46 2.28 27.69
N LEU A 494 -9.01 3.43 27.19
CA LEU A 494 -8.78 4.63 28.00
C LEU A 494 -9.36 5.86 27.29
N GLY A 495 -10.13 6.66 28.04
CA GLY A 495 -10.84 7.82 27.50
C GLY A 495 -12.22 7.48 26.93
N GLY A 496 -12.89 8.51 26.41
CA GLY A 496 -14.20 8.39 25.75
C GLY A 496 -14.09 8.06 24.26
N THR A 497 -15.17 8.36 23.53
CA THR A 497 -15.24 8.23 22.08
C THR A 497 -14.83 9.54 21.40
N LEU A 498 -13.94 9.45 20.42
CA LEU A 498 -13.63 10.55 19.49
C LEU A 498 -14.72 10.63 18.41
N ASN A 499 -15.20 11.84 18.13
CA ASN A 499 -16.02 12.11 16.95
C ASN A 499 -15.12 12.46 15.77
N MET A 500 -15.38 11.90 14.59
CA MET A 500 -14.55 12.06 13.40
C MET A 500 -15.36 12.74 12.28
N PRO A 501 -15.61 14.06 12.35
CA PRO A 501 -16.27 14.80 11.27
C PRO A 501 -15.29 15.09 10.12
N PHE A 502 -15.82 15.45 8.96
CA PHE A 502 -15.01 16.15 7.96
C PHE A 502 -14.98 17.65 8.26
N ASP A 503 -13.83 18.17 8.72
CA ASP A 503 -13.64 19.59 9.00
C ASP A 503 -13.09 20.33 7.76
N LEU A 504 -13.79 21.36 7.29
CA LEU A 504 -13.37 22.15 6.13
C LEU A 504 -12.13 23.03 6.39
N GLY A 505 -11.76 23.25 7.66
CA GLY A 505 -10.52 23.93 8.02
C GLY A 505 -9.29 23.02 7.97
N PHE A 506 -9.47 21.71 8.16
CA PHE A 506 -8.44 20.69 8.00
C PHE A 506 -8.40 20.13 6.57
N PHE A 507 -9.57 19.95 5.95
CA PHE A 507 -9.83 19.51 4.57
C PHE A 507 -9.25 18.14 4.19
N GLN A 508 -8.87 17.36 5.20
CA GLN A 508 -8.35 15.99 5.06
C GLN A 508 -9.18 15.04 5.93
N GLY A 509 -9.20 13.77 5.57
CA GLY A 509 -9.68 12.71 6.46
C GLY A 509 -8.81 12.58 7.70
N ASP A 510 -9.32 11.89 8.71
CA ASP A 510 -8.55 11.52 9.89
C ASP A 510 -7.32 10.70 9.48
N LYS A 511 -6.23 10.86 10.23
CA LYS A 511 -4.99 10.11 10.01
C LYS A 511 -4.50 9.50 11.31
N PHE A 512 -4.05 8.25 11.26
CA PHE A 512 -3.20 7.76 12.33
C PHE A 512 -1.93 8.62 12.37
N GLY A 513 -1.48 8.96 13.57
CA GLY A 513 -0.27 9.74 13.74
C GLY A 513 0.58 9.24 14.91
N ILE A 514 1.89 9.15 14.70
CA ILE A 514 2.89 8.85 15.73
C ILE A 514 3.57 10.16 16.08
N TYR A 515 3.61 10.51 17.36
CA TYR A 515 4.12 11.80 17.81
C TYR A 515 5.06 11.69 19.01
N ASN A 516 5.95 12.67 19.12
CA ASN A 516 6.70 12.98 20.34
C ASN A 516 6.97 14.49 20.42
N TYR A 517 6.54 15.14 21.51
CA TYR A 517 6.83 16.54 21.78
C TYR A 517 7.06 16.78 23.27
N THR A 518 7.65 17.92 23.62
CA THR A 518 7.87 18.31 25.01
C THR A 518 7.22 19.67 25.31
N THR A 519 6.69 19.83 26.51
CA THR A 519 6.25 21.15 27.01
C THR A 519 7.35 21.84 27.81
N ALA A 520 8.48 21.16 28.08
CA ALA A 520 9.66 21.73 28.71
C ALA A 520 10.56 22.45 27.68
N SER A 521 11.64 23.09 28.16
CA SER A 521 12.64 23.74 27.30
C SER A 521 13.49 22.76 26.48
N SER A 522 13.61 21.50 26.93
CA SER A 522 14.28 20.41 26.24
C SER A 522 13.58 19.09 26.56
N GLY A 523 13.54 18.17 25.61
CA GLY A 523 12.92 16.86 25.77
C GLY A 523 13.89 15.72 25.41
N GLY A 524 13.46 14.50 25.68
CA GLY A 524 14.16 13.27 25.35
C GLY A 524 13.76 12.71 24.00
N TYR A 525 13.76 11.38 23.88
CA TYR A 525 13.32 10.68 22.68
C TYR A 525 12.55 9.40 23.03
N VAL A 526 11.81 8.89 22.05
CA VAL A 526 11.14 7.59 22.09
C VAL A 526 11.53 6.77 20.87
N ASP A 527 11.49 5.46 21.02
CA ASP A 527 11.67 4.52 19.91
C ASP A 527 10.35 3.78 19.67
N ILE A 528 9.95 3.67 18.40
CA ILE A 528 8.80 2.92 17.95
C ILE A 528 9.32 1.69 17.23
N ASN A 529 9.00 0.50 17.75
CA ASN A 529 9.42 -0.77 17.15
C ASN A 529 8.67 -1.02 15.84
N TRP A 530 7.35 -0.93 15.90
CA TRP A 530 6.48 -1.16 14.75
C TRP A 530 5.19 -0.36 14.85
N PHE A 531 4.58 -0.15 13.70
CA PHE A 531 3.19 0.27 13.53
C PHE A 531 2.45 -0.82 12.74
N ARG A 532 1.43 -1.42 13.33
CA ARG A 532 0.64 -2.49 12.72
C ARG A 532 -0.79 -2.03 12.48
N TYR A 533 -1.25 -2.31 11.28
CA TYR A 533 -2.56 -1.92 10.76
C TYR A 533 -3.48 -3.12 10.62
N TYR A 534 -4.78 -2.88 10.76
CA TYR A 534 -5.82 -3.88 10.54
C TYR A 534 -7.08 -3.21 9.97
N THR A 535 -7.77 -3.87 9.03
CA THR A 535 -9.11 -3.51 8.53
C THR A 535 -10.03 -4.72 8.50
N SER A 536 -11.35 -4.52 8.59
CA SER A 536 -12.33 -5.62 8.65
C SER A 536 -12.85 -6.14 7.30
N ALA A 537 -12.68 -5.42 6.19
CA ALA A 537 -13.37 -5.77 4.94
C ALA A 537 -12.62 -5.40 3.65
N GLY A 538 -12.42 -6.44 2.82
CA GLY A 538 -12.70 -6.50 1.39
C GLY A 538 -13.12 -7.95 1.07
N PRO A 539 -14.26 -8.21 0.39
CA PRO A 539 -14.81 -9.56 0.22
C PRO A 539 -13.87 -10.39 -0.65
N ASN A 540 -13.26 -11.44 -0.08
CA ASN A 540 -12.20 -12.26 -0.67
C ASN A 540 -10.83 -11.55 -0.81
N THR A 541 -10.20 -11.16 0.30
CA THR A 541 -8.78 -10.80 0.25
C THR A 541 -7.90 -11.94 0.75
N PRO A 542 -7.34 -12.80 -0.13
CA PRO A 542 -6.03 -13.39 0.13
C PRO A 542 -5.03 -12.26 0.38
N ILE A 543 -4.27 -12.40 1.45
CA ILE A 543 -3.10 -11.59 1.79
C ILE A 543 -2.15 -11.61 0.57
N PRO A 544 -1.42 -10.52 0.24
CA PRO A 544 -0.28 -10.61 -0.66
C PRO A 544 0.65 -11.73 -0.17
N ASP A 545 0.81 -12.76 -1.00
CA ASP A 545 1.60 -13.94 -0.68
C ASP A 545 3.07 -13.52 -0.60
N VAL A 546 3.57 -13.25 0.62
CA VAL A 546 5.01 -13.38 0.85
C VAL A 546 5.23 -14.87 0.93
N GLN A 547 5.51 -15.47 -0.22
CA GLN A 547 5.64 -16.90 -0.38
C GLN A 547 6.92 -17.36 0.34
N LEU A 548 6.80 -17.80 1.59
CA LEU A 548 7.87 -18.50 2.30
C LEU A 548 7.82 -19.96 1.85
N SER A 549 8.63 -20.33 0.86
CA SER A 549 8.81 -21.73 0.50
C SER A 549 9.46 -22.47 1.66
N ALA A 550 8.90 -23.61 2.08
CA ALA A 550 9.52 -24.50 3.05
C ALA A 550 10.92 -24.98 2.60
N PHE A 551 11.14 -24.98 1.27
CA PHE A 551 12.32 -25.53 0.62
C PHE A 551 13.43 -24.51 0.39
N GLU A 552 13.23 -23.26 0.77
CA GLU A 552 14.29 -22.25 0.83
C GLU A 552 14.87 -22.13 2.24
N LYS A 553 16.06 -21.54 2.33
CA LYS A 553 16.69 -21.24 3.61
C LYS A 553 15.86 -20.14 4.32
N ILE A 554 15.25 -20.47 5.45
CA ILE A 554 14.51 -19.53 6.30
C ILE A 554 15.38 -19.17 7.51
N GLU A 555 15.76 -17.90 7.64
CA GLU A 555 16.50 -17.42 8.81
C GLU A 555 15.63 -17.56 10.07
N GLY A 556 16.23 -18.04 11.16
CA GLY A 556 15.54 -18.32 12.42
C GLY A 556 15.00 -17.05 13.05
N GLU A 557 15.72 -15.94 12.95
CA GLU A 557 15.31 -14.63 13.48
C GLU A 557 14.17 -13.99 12.68
N ASN A 558 13.84 -14.49 11.49
CA ASN A 558 12.77 -13.97 10.63
C ASN A 558 11.39 -14.54 10.98
N PHE A 559 11.14 -14.80 12.27
CA PHE A 559 9.83 -15.25 12.74
C PHE A 559 8.80 -14.11 12.70
N ASN A 560 7.53 -14.44 12.43
CA ASN A 560 6.39 -13.52 12.50
C ASN A 560 5.93 -13.26 13.94
N SER A 561 6.10 -14.24 14.83
CA SER A 561 5.88 -14.08 16.27
C SER A 561 6.73 -15.08 17.07
N GLN A 562 6.88 -14.84 18.36
CA GLN A 562 7.70 -15.67 19.24
C GLN A 562 7.16 -15.69 20.67
N TYR A 563 7.64 -16.65 21.46
CA TYR A 563 7.47 -16.69 22.90
C TYR A 563 8.76 -17.12 23.59
N GLY A 564 9.24 -16.30 24.53
CA GLY A 564 10.34 -16.58 25.45
C GLY A 564 11.77 -16.42 24.92
N ILE A 565 11.95 -16.13 23.62
CA ILE A 565 13.28 -16.07 23.00
C ILE A 565 13.83 -14.64 22.89
N GLN A 566 15.09 -14.52 22.47
CA GLN A 566 15.71 -13.24 22.05
C GLN A 566 16.56 -13.46 20.80
N ASN A 567 16.81 -12.41 20.01
CA ASN A 567 17.80 -12.47 18.94
C ASN A 567 19.21 -12.23 19.51
N VAL A 568 20.18 -13.00 19.03
CA VAL A 568 21.59 -12.93 19.42
C VAL A 568 22.47 -12.75 18.18
N ASP A 569 23.63 -12.13 18.34
CA ASP A 569 24.62 -12.04 17.25
C ASP A 569 25.04 -13.45 16.81
N CYS A 570 25.22 -13.64 15.50
CA CYS A 570 25.66 -14.90 14.91
C CYS A 570 27.04 -14.75 14.25
N ASP A 571 28.02 -15.54 14.68
CA ASP A 571 29.39 -15.52 14.13
C ASP A 571 29.45 -16.01 12.66
N GLU A 572 28.40 -16.71 12.18
CA GLU A 572 28.23 -17.04 10.76
C GLU A 572 27.64 -15.88 9.93
N GLY A 573 27.38 -14.73 10.57
CA GLY A 573 26.79 -13.53 10.00
C GLY A 573 25.32 -13.36 10.40
N GLY A 574 24.88 -12.10 10.56
CA GLY A 574 23.50 -11.78 10.91
C GLY A 574 23.16 -12.01 12.38
N LEU A 575 21.93 -12.42 12.64
CA LEU A 575 21.43 -12.77 13.96
C LEU A 575 21.10 -14.27 14.01
N ALA A 576 20.76 -14.77 15.19
CA ALA A 576 20.15 -16.07 15.40
C ALA A 576 19.09 -15.95 16.50
N VAL A 577 18.12 -16.86 16.52
CA VAL A 577 17.28 -17.05 17.71
C VAL A 577 18.16 -17.59 18.81
N GLY A 578 18.06 -17.06 20.01
CA GLY A 578 18.76 -17.54 21.18
C GLY A 578 17.95 -17.34 22.45
N TYR A 579 18.57 -17.63 23.59
CA TYR A 579 17.91 -17.62 24.90
C TYR A 579 16.70 -18.58 24.98
N THR A 580 16.60 -19.57 24.10
CA THR A 580 15.46 -20.49 24.08
C THR A 580 15.44 -21.35 25.34
N GLU A 581 14.33 -21.38 26.05
CA GLU A 581 14.08 -22.26 27.19
C GLU A 581 12.96 -23.28 26.86
N ASN A 582 12.75 -24.24 27.75
CA ASN A 582 11.76 -25.28 27.52
C ASN A 582 10.33 -24.70 27.46
N GLY A 583 9.71 -24.80 26.29
CA GLY A 583 8.35 -24.33 26.02
C GLY A 583 8.30 -23.10 25.12
N ASP A 584 9.44 -22.47 24.86
CA ASP A 584 9.58 -21.32 23.97
C ASP A 584 9.35 -21.71 22.51
N TYR A 585 8.97 -20.75 21.68
CA TYR A 585 8.75 -21.03 20.26
C TYR A 585 8.91 -19.80 19.38
N THR A 586 9.13 -20.07 18.10
CA THR A 586 9.11 -19.11 16.99
C THR A 586 8.06 -19.55 15.96
N VAL A 587 7.39 -18.60 15.32
CA VAL A 587 6.27 -18.83 14.40
C VAL A 587 6.57 -18.20 13.05
N TYR A 588 6.41 -18.98 11.98
CA TYR A 588 6.59 -18.58 10.59
C TYR A 588 5.26 -18.83 9.88
N LYS A 589 4.63 -17.78 9.37
CA LYS A 589 3.25 -17.88 8.83
C LYS A 589 3.25 -18.24 7.35
N ASN A 590 2.22 -18.97 6.94
CA ASN A 590 1.97 -19.36 5.55
C ASN A 590 3.17 -20.01 4.82
N VAL A 591 3.92 -20.89 5.50
CA VAL A 591 5.01 -21.64 4.88
C VAL A 591 4.43 -22.64 3.88
N ASP A 592 4.87 -22.57 2.62
CA ASP A 592 4.41 -23.42 1.52
C ASP A 592 5.26 -24.68 1.42
N PHE A 593 4.65 -25.82 1.74
CA PHE A 593 5.28 -27.14 1.65
C PHE A 593 5.09 -27.81 0.29
N GLY A 594 4.60 -27.08 -0.72
CA GLY A 594 4.44 -27.55 -2.09
C GLY A 594 3.75 -28.92 -2.16
N ASN A 595 4.41 -29.88 -2.80
CA ASN A 595 3.91 -31.24 -3.01
C ASN A 595 4.25 -32.23 -1.88
N GLY A 596 5.00 -31.80 -0.86
CA GLY A 596 5.45 -32.66 0.24
C GLY A 596 6.85 -32.31 0.72
N ALA A 597 7.03 -32.11 2.03
CA ALA A 597 8.36 -32.14 2.65
C ALA A 597 8.69 -33.54 3.20
N SER A 598 9.97 -33.95 3.15
CA SER A 598 10.45 -35.24 3.67
C SER A 598 11.35 -35.12 4.89
N SER A 599 12.12 -34.04 4.98
CA SER A 599 13.02 -33.81 6.10
C SER A 599 13.14 -32.32 6.43
N PHE A 600 13.62 -32.06 7.64
CA PHE A 600 13.89 -30.73 8.17
C PHE A 600 15.35 -30.65 8.60
N LYS A 601 16.01 -29.57 8.19
CA LYS A 601 17.39 -29.24 8.54
C LYS A 601 17.42 -27.92 9.28
N ALA A 602 18.06 -27.89 10.44
CA ALA A 602 18.33 -26.68 11.22
C ALA A 602 19.83 -26.46 11.38
N ARG A 603 20.30 -25.25 11.11
CA ARG A 603 21.62 -24.77 11.49
C ARG A 603 21.54 -24.19 12.89
N ALA A 604 22.02 -24.95 13.87
CA ALA A 604 21.81 -24.62 15.28
C ALA A 604 23.06 -24.89 16.13
N SER A 605 23.17 -24.19 17.26
CA SER A 605 24.26 -24.34 18.22
C SER A 605 23.72 -24.53 19.64
N SER A 606 24.54 -25.10 20.53
CA SER A 606 24.23 -25.17 21.95
C SER A 606 25.51 -25.29 22.77
N ALA A 607 25.67 -24.43 23.78
CA ALA A 607 26.74 -24.57 24.78
C ALA A 607 26.38 -25.54 25.92
N THR A 608 25.15 -26.06 25.94
CA THR A 608 24.65 -26.99 26.97
C THR A 608 24.54 -28.40 26.39
N ASN A 609 23.65 -29.24 26.94
CA ASN A 609 23.37 -30.56 26.39
C ASN A 609 22.50 -30.49 25.12
N GLY A 610 22.10 -29.29 24.68
CA GLY A 610 21.19 -29.09 23.57
C GLY A 610 19.72 -29.23 23.94
N GLY A 611 18.88 -29.39 22.93
CA GLY A 611 17.43 -29.48 23.06
C GLY A 611 16.78 -30.15 21.84
N THR A 612 15.47 -30.04 21.75
CA THR A 612 14.69 -30.52 20.60
C THR A 612 13.87 -29.37 20.03
N ILE A 613 13.87 -29.25 18.70
CA ILE A 613 12.97 -28.37 17.97
C ILE A 613 11.77 -29.24 17.53
N GLU A 614 10.65 -29.07 18.20
CA GLU A 614 9.37 -29.63 17.76
C GLU A 614 8.83 -28.80 16.59
N ILE A 615 8.55 -29.46 15.47
CA ILE A 615 8.10 -28.85 14.22
C ILE A 615 6.58 -29.05 14.19
N ARG A 616 5.82 -27.98 14.42
CA ARG A 616 4.37 -28.02 14.60
C ARG A 616 3.65 -27.14 13.58
N LEU A 617 2.44 -27.52 13.20
CA LEU A 617 1.61 -26.75 12.28
C LEU A 617 0.45 -26.05 13.00
N ASP A 618 0.15 -24.84 12.55
CA ASP A 618 -1.03 -24.01 12.80
C ASP A 618 -1.24 -23.51 14.24
N SER A 619 -0.58 -24.11 15.25
CA SER A 619 -0.56 -23.62 16.64
C SER A 619 0.60 -24.24 17.46
N PRO A 620 0.98 -23.68 18.63
CA PRO A 620 2.07 -24.23 19.45
C PRO A 620 1.72 -25.60 20.09
N THR A 621 0.47 -26.04 19.97
CA THR A 621 -0.03 -27.37 20.35
C THR A 621 -0.63 -28.13 19.16
N GLY A 622 -0.41 -27.64 17.94
CA GLY A 622 -0.98 -28.20 16.72
C GLY A 622 -0.25 -29.45 16.25
N THR A 623 -0.56 -29.89 15.03
CA THR A 623 -0.04 -31.15 14.45
C THR A 623 1.48 -31.16 14.51
N LEU A 624 2.05 -32.12 15.24
CA LEU A 624 3.49 -32.34 15.30
C LEU A 624 3.90 -33.14 14.06
N ILE A 625 4.73 -32.55 13.21
CA ILE A 625 5.16 -33.17 11.95
C ILE A 625 6.60 -33.65 12.04
N GLY A 626 7.37 -33.23 13.04
CA GLY A 626 8.72 -33.74 13.27
C GLY A 626 9.32 -33.24 14.58
N SER A 627 10.47 -33.80 14.94
CA SER A 627 11.21 -33.44 16.16
C SER A 627 12.70 -33.51 15.88
N CYS A 628 13.32 -32.35 15.70
CA CYS A 628 14.75 -32.24 15.35
C CYS A 628 15.59 -32.08 16.61
N LYS A 629 16.43 -33.08 16.90
CA LYS A 629 17.31 -33.03 18.07
C LYS A 629 18.58 -32.25 17.73
N VAL A 630 18.86 -31.20 18.53
CA VAL A 630 20.10 -30.43 18.47
C VAL A 630 20.96 -30.83 19.66
N ALA A 631 22.12 -31.42 19.42
CA ALA A 631 23.06 -31.79 20.48
C ALA A 631 23.90 -30.60 20.97
N GLY A 632 24.56 -30.73 22.11
CA GLY A 632 25.59 -29.79 22.55
C GLY A 632 26.71 -29.68 21.50
N THR A 633 26.94 -28.48 20.99
CA THR A 633 27.91 -28.22 19.91
C THR A 633 29.25 -27.68 20.43
N GLY A 634 29.37 -27.46 21.73
CA GLY A 634 30.59 -26.95 22.38
C GLY A 634 30.62 -25.43 22.55
N GLY A 635 29.58 -24.70 22.12
CA GLY A 635 29.44 -23.27 22.36
C GLY A 635 28.24 -22.64 21.65
N TRP A 636 27.79 -21.48 22.13
CA TRP A 636 26.64 -20.73 21.58
C TRP A 636 26.85 -20.17 20.17
N GLN A 637 28.08 -20.15 19.70
CA GLN A 637 28.47 -19.70 18.35
C GLN A 637 29.04 -20.84 17.49
N VAL A 638 28.99 -22.09 17.98
CA VAL A 638 29.48 -23.26 17.23
C VAL A 638 28.28 -23.92 16.55
N PHE A 639 27.90 -23.41 15.38
CA PHE A 639 26.72 -23.91 14.65
C PHE A 639 27.01 -25.21 13.89
N THR A 640 26.06 -26.14 13.96
CA THR A 640 26.10 -27.43 13.26
C THR A 640 24.74 -27.73 12.64
N ASP A 641 24.73 -28.58 11.62
CA ASP A 641 23.49 -28.98 10.96
C ASP A 641 22.86 -30.14 11.75
N SER A 642 21.62 -29.95 12.19
CA SER A 642 20.77 -30.99 12.77
C SER A 642 19.66 -31.33 11.78
N ILE A 643 19.48 -32.62 11.50
CA ILE A 643 18.53 -33.11 10.49
C ILE A 643 17.59 -34.13 11.14
N CYS A 644 16.30 -34.05 10.83
CA CYS A 644 15.33 -35.09 11.15
C CYS A 644 14.30 -35.27 10.03
N ASP A 645 13.65 -36.44 10.03
CA ASP A 645 12.53 -36.69 9.14
C ASP A 645 11.30 -35.89 9.60
N VAL A 646 10.42 -35.56 8.65
CA VAL A 646 9.11 -34.98 8.93
C VAL A 646 8.02 -35.76 8.20
N GLU A 647 6.81 -35.75 8.76
CA GLU A 647 5.62 -36.25 8.07
C GLU A 647 5.39 -35.43 6.79
N PRO A 648 4.94 -36.06 5.69
CA PRO A 648 4.70 -35.37 4.43
C PRO A 648 3.54 -34.39 4.56
N VAL A 649 3.89 -33.11 4.57
CA VAL A 649 2.96 -31.98 4.62
C VAL A 649 2.92 -31.32 3.25
N LYS A 650 1.72 -31.00 2.76
CA LYS A 650 1.50 -30.33 1.48
C LYS A 650 0.76 -29.03 1.70
N GLY A 651 0.91 -28.10 0.77
CA GLY A 651 0.23 -26.80 0.83
C GLY A 651 0.75 -25.91 1.97
N LYS A 652 -0.04 -24.91 2.34
CA LYS A 652 0.41 -23.80 3.20
C LYS A 652 -0.03 -23.97 4.64
N HIS A 653 0.89 -23.76 5.59
CA HIS A 653 0.63 -23.83 7.03
C HIS A 653 1.38 -22.77 7.81
N ASP A 654 0.88 -22.39 8.99
CA ASP A 654 1.70 -21.65 9.96
C ASP A 654 2.65 -22.63 10.65
N LEU A 655 3.96 -22.46 10.49
CA LEU A 655 4.98 -23.30 11.08
C LEU A 655 5.41 -22.77 12.45
N TYR A 656 5.30 -23.61 13.47
CA TYR A 656 5.78 -23.38 14.82
C TYR A 656 7.02 -24.23 15.08
N LEU A 657 8.15 -23.59 15.36
CA LEU A 657 9.35 -24.24 15.88
C LEU A 657 9.40 -24.04 17.39
N LYS A 658 9.06 -25.09 18.14
CA LYS A 658 8.99 -25.06 19.61
C LYS A 658 10.20 -25.75 20.23
N TYR A 659 10.88 -25.05 21.12
CA TYR A 659 12.10 -25.51 21.76
C TYR A 659 11.75 -26.26 23.06
N THR A 660 12.16 -27.53 23.16
CA THR A 660 11.91 -28.38 24.32
C THR A 660 13.20 -29.00 24.83
N GLY A 661 13.31 -29.16 26.16
CA GLY A 661 14.55 -29.62 26.77
C GLY A 661 14.57 -29.52 28.29
N GLY A 662 15.76 -29.59 28.87
CA GLY A 662 15.99 -29.43 30.31
C GLY A 662 15.79 -27.99 30.78
N SER A 663 16.16 -27.72 32.04
CA SER A 663 16.16 -26.36 32.60
C SER A 663 17.31 -25.51 32.05
N GLY A 664 17.05 -24.24 31.74
CA GLY A 664 18.02 -23.27 31.22
C GLY A 664 18.02 -23.19 29.69
N TYR A 665 18.96 -22.42 29.14
CA TYR A 665 19.04 -22.18 27.70
C TYR A 665 19.40 -23.45 26.91
N LEU A 666 18.71 -23.63 25.79
CA LEU A 666 18.73 -24.86 25.01
C LEU A 666 19.53 -24.70 23.71
N ILE A 667 19.06 -23.86 22.79
CA ILE A 667 19.51 -23.84 21.40
C ILE A 667 19.64 -22.38 20.94
N ASN A 668 20.66 -22.08 20.13
CA ASN A 668 20.56 -20.95 19.20
C ASN A 668 20.25 -21.48 17.80
N LEU A 669 19.25 -20.93 17.11
CA LEU A 669 18.85 -21.31 15.75
C LEU A 669 19.23 -20.18 14.78
N ASN A 670 20.17 -20.47 13.89
CA ASN A 670 20.58 -19.55 12.83
C ASN A 670 19.55 -19.58 11.68
N TRP A 671 19.32 -20.76 11.10
CA TRP A 671 18.34 -20.92 10.02
C TRP A 671 17.84 -22.35 9.92
N PHE A 672 16.77 -22.57 9.16
CA PHE A 672 16.26 -23.90 8.83
C PHE A 672 15.76 -23.99 7.39
N GLN A 673 15.58 -25.21 6.90
CA GLN A 673 15.11 -25.52 5.55
C GLN A 673 14.49 -26.93 5.55
N PHE A 674 13.43 -27.13 4.78
CA PHE A 674 12.90 -28.46 4.48
C PHE A 674 13.47 -28.99 3.17
N THR A 675 13.52 -30.31 3.03
CA THR A 675 13.80 -30.96 1.75
C THR A 675 12.49 -31.47 1.18
N GLU A 676 12.29 -31.29 -0.12
CA GLU A 676 11.15 -31.88 -0.82
C GLU A 676 11.15 -33.41 -0.64
N ALA A 677 9.98 -34.01 -0.54
CA ALA A 677 9.86 -35.44 -0.75
C ALA A 677 10.20 -35.72 -2.20
N ASP A 678 11.08 -36.70 -2.46
CA ASP A 678 11.36 -37.17 -3.82
C ASP A 678 10.03 -37.41 -4.53
N SER A 679 9.69 -36.52 -5.45
CA SER A 679 8.64 -36.73 -6.42
C SER A 679 9.19 -37.79 -7.36
N SER A 680 8.87 -39.06 -7.09
CA SER A 680 9.15 -40.11 -8.06
C SER A 680 8.60 -39.66 -9.41
N VAL A 681 9.48 -39.36 -10.36
CA VAL A 681 9.09 -38.93 -11.70
C VAL A 681 8.18 -40.00 -12.28
N LEU A 682 6.93 -39.63 -12.55
CA LEU A 682 6.00 -40.54 -13.21
C LEU A 682 6.39 -40.57 -14.68
N LEU A 683 7.21 -41.55 -15.07
CA LEU A 683 7.54 -41.77 -16.49
C LEU A 683 6.23 -41.86 -17.29
N GLY A 684 6.15 -41.09 -18.37
CA GLY A 684 4.97 -40.96 -19.22
C GLY A 684 4.09 -39.74 -18.93
N ASP A 685 4.28 -39.05 -17.81
CA ASP A 685 3.56 -37.81 -17.48
C ASP A 685 4.38 -36.60 -17.92
N VAL A 686 4.22 -36.22 -19.20
CA VAL A 686 5.11 -35.27 -19.89
C VAL A 686 4.73 -33.81 -19.58
N ASN A 687 3.49 -33.59 -19.13
CA ASN A 687 2.97 -32.29 -18.69
C ASN A 687 2.87 -32.16 -17.16
N SER A 688 3.36 -33.15 -16.39
CA SER A 688 3.38 -33.17 -14.93
C SER A 688 2.00 -32.98 -14.28
N ASP A 689 0.94 -33.46 -14.93
CA ASP A 689 -0.44 -33.34 -14.43
C ASP A 689 -0.89 -34.54 -13.55
N GLY A 690 0.00 -35.51 -13.36
CA GLY A 690 -0.19 -36.72 -12.57
C GLY A 690 -0.85 -37.87 -13.34
N GLN A 691 -1.09 -37.72 -14.64
CA GLN A 691 -1.71 -38.72 -15.51
C GLN A 691 -0.81 -39.06 -16.70
N ILE A 692 -1.00 -40.27 -17.26
CA ILE A 692 -0.33 -40.70 -18.49
C ILE A 692 -1.43 -40.94 -19.51
N ASP A 693 -1.66 -39.99 -20.41
CA ASP A 693 -2.77 -40.02 -21.35
C ASP A 693 -2.41 -39.59 -22.78
N ALA A 694 -3.45 -39.39 -23.61
CA ALA A 694 -3.25 -39.05 -25.02
C ALA A 694 -2.65 -37.64 -25.23
N ILE A 695 -2.76 -36.74 -24.25
CA ILE A 695 -2.18 -35.40 -24.25
C ILE A 695 -0.66 -35.52 -24.18
N ASP A 696 -0.13 -36.34 -23.27
CA ASP A 696 1.32 -36.62 -23.16
C ASP A 696 1.91 -37.14 -24.46
N LEU A 697 1.20 -38.08 -25.09
CA LEU A 697 1.58 -38.61 -26.40
C LEU A 697 1.62 -37.50 -27.47
N GLN A 698 0.66 -36.55 -27.48
CA GLN A 698 0.69 -35.45 -28.44
C GLN A 698 1.82 -34.46 -28.17
N LEU A 699 2.14 -34.19 -26.92
CA LEU A 699 3.23 -33.30 -26.52
C LEU A 699 4.57 -33.90 -26.91
N MET A 700 4.79 -35.18 -26.60
CA MET A 700 5.97 -35.93 -27.03
C MET A 700 6.11 -35.95 -28.57
N LYS A 701 5.01 -36.11 -29.29
CA LYS A 701 5.00 -36.01 -30.77
C LYS A 701 5.42 -34.63 -31.27
N LYS A 702 4.90 -33.57 -30.67
CA LYS A 702 5.26 -32.19 -31.04
C LYS A 702 6.73 -31.94 -30.79
N HIS A 703 7.26 -32.41 -29.66
CA HIS A 703 8.66 -32.28 -29.31
C HIS A 703 9.59 -32.97 -30.31
N ILE A 704 9.33 -34.24 -30.63
CA ILE A 704 10.14 -35.00 -31.60
C ILE A 704 10.11 -34.37 -33.00
N LEU A 705 9.02 -33.67 -33.35
CA LEU A 705 8.89 -32.95 -34.62
C LEU A 705 9.45 -31.53 -34.59
N GLY A 706 9.99 -31.06 -33.46
CA GLY A 706 10.50 -29.69 -33.28
C GLY A 706 9.41 -28.61 -33.30
N LEU A 707 8.17 -28.98 -32.96
CA LEU A 707 6.98 -28.12 -32.99
C LEU A 707 6.56 -27.62 -31.59
N GLY A 708 7.33 -27.93 -30.54
CA GLY A 708 7.11 -27.49 -29.16
C GLY A 708 8.13 -28.08 -28.19
N GLU A 709 8.20 -27.53 -26.98
CA GLU A 709 9.01 -28.06 -25.87
C GLU A 709 8.14 -28.85 -24.91
N ILE A 710 8.73 -29.81 -24.20
CA ILE A 710 8.11 -30.57 -23.11
C ILE A 710 8.67 -30.06 -21.79
N GLU A 711 7.81 -29.95 -20.78
CA GLU A 711 8.16 -29.33 -19.50
C GLU A 711 9.14 -30.19 -18.69
N ASN A 712 8.99 -31.52 -18.78
CA ASN A 712 9.86 -32.47 -18.11
C ASN A 712 10.40 -33.50 -19.10
N ILE A 713 11.69 -33.36 -19.45
CA ILE A 713 12.39 -34.28 -20.36
C ILE A 713 12.63 -35.64 -19.70
N GLU A 714 12.81 -35.66 -18.38
CA GLU A 714 13.06 -36.87 -17.59
C GLU A 714 11.83 -37.78 -17.54
N SER A 715 10.62 -37.21 -17.48
CA SER A 715 9.38 -38.02 -17.58
C SER A 715 9.09 -38.53 -18.99
N ALA A 716 9.73 -37.95 -20.00
CA ALA A 716 9.57 -38.32 -21.41
C ALA A 716 10.62 -39.31 -21.93
N ASP A 717 11.71 -39.55 -21.19
CA ASP A 717 12.72 -40.57 -21.48
C ASP A 717 12.29 -41.91 -20.88
N LEU A 718 11.48 -42.65 -21.64
CA LEU A 718 10.74 -43.82 -21.16
C LEU A 718 11.60 -45.10 -21.14
N ASP A 719 12.78 -45.08 -21.77
CA ASP A 719 13.76 -46.16 -21.70
C ASP A 719 15.04 -45.79 -20.94
N ASN A 720 15.13 -44.58 -20.38
CA ASN A 720 16.24 -44.05 -19.59
C ASN A 720 17.57 -44.07 -20.35
N ASN A 721 17.53 -43.74 -21.66
CA ASN A 721 18.71 -43.70 -22.51
C ASN A 721 19.36 -42.30 -22.61
N GLY A 722 18.71 -41.28 -22.05
CA GLY A 722 19.12 -39.88 -22.04
C GLY A 722 18.57 -39.02 -23.19
N ASP A 723 17.82 -39.59 -24.13
CA ASP A 723 17.33 -38.95 -25.35
C ASP A 723 15.84 -39.20 -25.59
N VAL A 724 15.00 -38.15 -25.59
CA VAL A 724 13.57 -38.26 -25.95
C VAL A 724 13.40 -38.36 -27.46
N ASN A 725 13.06 -39.54 -27.97
CA ASN A 725 13.03 -39.83 -29.40
C ASN A 725 11.87 -40.74 -29.83
N ALA A 726 11.93 -41.24 -31.08
CA ALA A 726 10.88 -42.08 -31.65
C ALA A 726 10.65 -43.40 -30.87
N LEU A 727 11.64 -43.86 -30.10
CA LEU A 727 11.52 -45.02 -29.21
C LEU A 727 10.60 -44.72 -28.03
N ASP A 728 10.77 -43.58 -27.36
CA ASP A 728 9.89 -43.14 -26.26
C ASP A 728 8.47 -42.94 -26.74
N PHE A 729 8.30 -42.29 -27.91
CA PHE A 729 6.97 -42.15 -28.50
C PHE A 729 6.29 -43.49 -28.79
N SER A 730 7.07 -44.50 -29.19
CA SER A 730 6.56 -45.86 -29.39
C SER A 730 6.21 -46.54 -28.07
N LEU A 731 7.00 -46.35 -27.01
CA LEU A 731 6.74 -46.87 -25.66
C LEU A 731 5.48 -46.25 -25.05
N MET A 732 5.34 -44.92 -25.12
CA MET A 732 4.13 -44.21 -24.69
C MET A 732 2.89 -44.77 -25.39
N LYS A 733 2.96 -44.97 -26.71
CA LYS A 733 1.85 -45.55 -27.47
C LYS A 733 1.53 -46.99 -27.05
N GLN A 734 2.55 -47.80 -26.77
CA GLN A 734 2.35 -49.16 -26.28
C GLN A 734 1.69 -49.17 -24.89
N TYR A 735 2.09 -48.25 -24.02
CA TYR A 735 1.51 -48.10 -22.68
C TYR A 735 0.03 -47.69 -22.74
N LEU A 736 -0.31 -46.66 -23.52
CA LEU A 736 -1.70 -46.21 -23.70
C LEU A 736 -2.60 -47.26 -24.39
N LEU A 737 -2.01 -48.16 -25.17
CA LEU A 737 -2.72 -49.29 -25.78
C LEU A 737 -2.79 -50.53 -24.85
N GLY A 738 -2.22 -50.47 -23.65
CA GLY A 738 -2.16 -51.57 -22.70
C GLY A 738 -1.27 -52.74 -23.12
N ILE A 739 -0.35 -52.52 -24.07
CA ILE A 739 0.63 -53.52 -24.53
C ILE A 739 1.74 -53.69 -23.50
N ILE A 740 2.14 -52.59 -22.84
CA ILE A 740 3.02 -52.59 -21.68
C ILE A 740 2.29 -51.91 -20.52
N SER A 741 2.58 -52.32 -19.28
CA SER A 741 1.98 -51.74 -18.07
C SER A 741 2.99 -50.95 -17.22
N VAL A 742 4.25 -50.93 -17.64
CA VAL A 742 5.39 -50.26 -16.97
C VAL A 742 6.39 -49.86 -18.07
N PHE A 743 7.03 -48.70 -17.92
CA PHE A 743 8.06 -48.27 -18.87
C PHE A 743 9.42 -48.93 -18.57
N PRO A 744 10.23 -49.25 -19.59
CA PRO A 744 11.55 -49.86 -19.38
C PRO A 744 12.49 -49.04 -18.49
N GLY A 745 12.43 -47.70 -18.54
CA GLY A 745 13.20 -46.81 -17.69
C GLY A 745 12.72 -46.73 -16.23
N GLN A 746 11.59 -47.38 -15.89
CA GLN A 746 10.98 -47.28 -14.58
C GLN A 746 11.70 -48.20 -13.58
N GLY A 747 12.60 -47.63 -12.76
CA GLY A 747 13.28 -48.32 -11.66
C GLY A 747 14.74 -48.73 -11.87
N THR A 748 15.49 -48.01 -12.73
CA THR A 748 16.96 -48.10 -12.85
C THR A 748 17.68 -46.97 -12.16
#